data_AF-A0A953YCB2-F1
#
_entry.id   AF-A0A953YCB2-F1
#
_cell.length_a   1.000
_cell.length_b   1.000
_cell.length_c   1.000
_cell.angle_alpha   90.00
_cell.angle_beta   90.00
_cell.angle_gamma   90.00
#
_symmetry.space_group_name_H-M   'P 1'
#
loop_
_entity.id
_entity.type
_entity.pdbx_description
1 polymer ?
#
loop_
_entity_poly.entity_id
_entity_poly.type
_entity_poly.pdbx_seq_one_letter_code
_entity_poly.pdbx_strand_id
1 'polypeptide(L)'
;MAEFLPKPVENWFQNRGWRPHAHQISLLRAAAVDESALLIAPTGGGKTLAGFLPSIADLIRRDLPDGLHTLYISPLKALAVDIHRNLEAPLAEMGLAITAETRTGDTPAKKRARQKSQPPHFLLTTPESLALLLSYPEAPDLFGGLRAVIVDELHALADNKRGDLLALGLSRLQALAPGLRRVGLSATVADRAALARWLSPSAGRDDDVRLVIGRGGVKPDIRIMTPEGRMPWSGHMALYAVEPIYQALRDHRTSIVFVNTRAQAELIFQALWHINADNLPIALHHGSLSAEQRRKVEAAMARGALRAVVATSSLDLGIDWGDVDLVLQVGAPKGVSRLLQRIGRANHRLGEPSKAILVPANRFELLECQAALDAIEAGQLDGPPPQPGGLDVLAQHVVGMACSGPFHPDALYGEVTRAGPYAGLDRRDFDDVVGFVATGGYALGEYERYRRLRPAGGGRLGIAHQRFARAYRMNIGTIVESPTLKVRVGGRVVGEVEEIFVQGLVPGDTFMFAGQVLEFLGVRETMVATRRASGEAPKVPAYGGGRLPLTTHLADGVRAILADPRRWQGMPADVLEWLRVQRWKSVLPKRDGLLVETFPRGGKYYTVAYCFEGRNAHQTLGMLLTRRMQRAGLGPLGFVATDYVIAVWSLAEPRDLKALFAEDMLGDDLEEWMAESSLLKRTFRNVAVIAGLIERRHPGQEKTRKQVTFNADLIYDVLRRHEPDHLLLRATRRDAARGLTDIGRLGELLARARGRIDWRRLDRVSPLAVPVLLEVGRESVYDHAALDQLLREVEVEDADALIAEAMAGDGDQALLAL
;
A
#
# COMPACT_ATOMS: atom_id res chain seq x y z
N MET A 1 19.82 33.92 -14.54
CA MET A 1 18.43 33.54 -14.22
C MET A 1 17.47 33.85 -15.37
N ALA A 2 17.59 35.02 -16.00
CA ALA A 2 16.70 35.49 -17.08
C ALA A 2 16.71 34.66 -18.38
N GLU A 3 17.73 33.85 -18.66
CA GLU A 3 17.88 33.17 -19.96
C GLU A 3 16.87 32.03 -20.20
N PHE A 4 16.38 31.37 -19.14
CA PHE A 4 15.53 30.18 -19.25
C PHE A 4 14.05 30.41 -18.91
N LEU A 5 13.68 31.56 -18.36
CA LEU A 5 12.31 31.89 -17.97
C LEU A 5 11.70 32.87 -18.99
N PRO A 6 10.61 32.51 -19.68
CA PRO A 6 9.91 33.46 -20.52
C PRO A 6 9.36 34.64 -19.71
N LYS A 7 9.33 35.84 -20.32
CA LYS A 7 8.86 37.07 -19.68
C LYS A 7 7.50 36.95 -18.95
N PRO A 8 6.45 36.29 -19.51
CA PRO A 8 5.17 36.14 -18.82
C PRO A 8 5.30 35.42 -17.47
N VAL A 9 6.14 34.38 -17.42
CA VAL A 9 6.38 33.57 -16.23
C VAL A 9 7.22 34.35 -15.21
N GLU A 10 8.26 35.05 -15.67
CA GLU A 10 9.08 35.90 -14.82
C GLU A 10 8.26 37.01 -14.17
N ASN A 11 7.43 37.71 -14.94
CA ASN A 11 6.54 38.76 -14.45
C ASN A 11 5.55 38.23 -13.41
N TRP A 12 5.00 37.03 -13.62
CA TRP A 12 4.08 36.41 -12.67
C TRP A 12 4.72 36.12 -11.31
N PHE A 13 5.95 35.60 -11.30
CA PHE A 13 6.71 35.45 -10.05
C PHE A 13 6.97 36.80 -9.39
N GLN A 14 7.42 37.82 -10.15
CA GLN A 14 7.72 39.15 -9.62
C GLN A 14 6.49 39.85 -9.03
N ASN A 15 5.34 39.79 -9.71
CA ASN A 15 4.09 40.41 -9.26
C ASN A 15 3.58 39.81 -7.94
N ARG A 16 3.92 38.55 -7.65
CA ARG A 16 3.62 37.88 -6.38
C ARG A 16 4.70 38.09 -5.32
N GLY A 17 5.76 38.85 -5.63
CA GLY A 17 6.93 39.00 -4.75
C GLY A 17 7.72 37.69 -4.56
N TRP A 18 7.56 36.74 -5.48
CA TRP A 18 8.15 35.40 -5.39
C TRP A 18 9.42 35.30 -6.23
N ARG A 19 10.25 34.30 -5.91
CA ARG A 19 11.37 33.87 -6.75
C ARG A 19 11.25 32.36 -7.01
N PRO A 20 11.54 31.90 -8.23
CA PRO A 20 11.52 30.47 -8.53
C PRO A 20 12.56 29.75 -7.66
N HIS A 21 12.20 28.56 -7.17
CA HIS A 21 13.10 27.73 -6.40
C HIS A 21 14.28 27.21 -7.25
N ALA A 22 15.40 26.93 -6.61
CA ALA A 22 16.59 26.41 -7.30
C ALA A 22 16.30 25.14 -8.11
N HIS A 23 15.47 24.23 -7.58
CA HIS A 23 15.11 23.00 -8.28
C HIS A 23 14.18 23.24 -9.48
N GLN A 24 13.32 24.28 -9.45
CA GLN A 24 12.51 24.69 -10.60
C GLN A 24 13.40 25.18 -11.74
N ILE A 25 14.43 25.96 -11.42
CA ILE A 25 15.44 26.41 -12.39
C ILE A 25 16.27 25.22 -12.92
N SER A 26 16.64 24.26 -12.08
CA SER A 26 17.36 23.06 -12.51
C SER A 26 16.56 22.22 -13.51
N LEU A 27 15.25 22.07 -13.32
CA LEU A 27 14.39 21.38 -14.30
C LEU A 27 14.27 22.15 -15.62
N LEU A 28 14.22 23.48 -15.58
CA LEU A 28 14.27 24.31 -16.79
C LEU A 28 15.57 24.12 -17.57
N ARG A 29 16.71 24.02 -16.87
CA ARG A 29 18.03 23.76 -17.49
C ARG A 29 18.10 22.38 -18.13
N ALA A 30 17.64 21.34 -17.42
CA ALA A 30 17.58 19.99 -17.97
C ALA A 30 16.74 19.95 -19.26
N ALA A 31 15.58 20.60 -19.24
CA ALA A 31 14.71 20.69 -20.41
C ALA A 31 15.33 21.46 -21.59
N ALA A 32 16.18 22.46 -21.33
CA ALA A 32 16.82 23.24 -22.39
C ALA A 32 17.86 22.45 -23.20
N VAL A 33 18.34 21.33 -22.69
CA VAL A 33 19.24 20.39 -23.36
C VAL A 33 18.56 19.05 -23.66
N ASP A 34 17.23 19.05 -23.65
CA ASP A 34 16.38 17.88 -23.89
C ASP A 34 16.59 16.67 -22.95
N GLU A 35 17.11 16.89 -21.74
CA GLU A 35 17.31 15.84 -20.73
C GLU A 35 16.01 15.48 -19.97
N SER A 36 15.85 14.19 -19.66
CA SER A 36 14.88 13.71 -18.66
C SER A 36 15.40 14.00 -17.25
N ALA A 37 14.50 14.12 -16.27
CA ALA A 37 14.90 14.50 -14.91
C ALA A 37 14.03 13.88 -13.82
N LEU A 38 14.66 13.52 -12.71
CA LEU A 38 13.98 13.09 -11.48
C LEU A 38 14.16 14.16 -10.40
N LEU A 39 13.06 14.82 -10.04
CA LEU A 39 13.01 15.76 -8.93
C LEU A 39 12.65 15.04 -7.63
N ILE A 40 13.54 15.13 -6.65
CA ILE A 40 13.27 14.73 -5.26
C ILE A 40 13.25 15.98 -4.40
N ALA A 41 12.08 16.36 -3.91
CA ALA A 41 11.89 17.56 -3.09
C ALA A 41 10.75 17.37 -2.10
N PRO A 42 10.77 18.02 -0.92
CA PRO A 42 9.73 17.86 0.10
C PRO A 42 8.33 18.24 -0.43
N THR A 43 7.29 17.73 0.22
CA THR A 43 5.91 18.19 0.03
C THR A 43 5.85 19.69 0.41
N GLY A 44 5.02 20.49 -0.27
CA GLY A 44 5.09 21.97 -0.15
C GLY A 44 6.19 22.66 -0.95
N GLY A 45 7.15 21.91 -1.50
CA GLY A 45 8.29 22.47 -2.24
C GLY A 45 7.99 23.06 -3.62
N GLY A 46 6.73 23.15 -4.05
CA GLY A 46 6.38 23.60 -5.40
C GLY A 46 6.75 22.60 -6.51
N LYS A 47 6.81 21.29 -6.19
CA LYS A 47 7.15 20.19 -7.11
C LYS A 47 6.30 20.18 -8.38
N THR A 48 4.98 20.32 -8.23
CA THR A 48 4.04 20.30 -9.35
C THR A 48 4.36 21.40 -10.35
N LEU A 49 4.48 22.65 -9.86
CA LEU A 49 4.88 23.77 -10.71
C LEU A 49 6.27 23.51 -11.33
N ALA A 50 7.21 22.95 -10.58
CA ALA A 50 8.53 22.58 -11.10
C ALA A 50 8.45 21.60 -12.29
N GLY A 51 7.55 20.62 -12.24
CA GLY A 51 7.32 19.70 -13.35
C GLY A 51 6.71 20.35 -14.59
N PHE A 52 5.76 21.27 -14.42
CA PHE A 52 5.08 21.95 -15.55
C PHE A 52 5.86 23.14 -16.13
N LEU A 53 6.70 23.80 -15.32
CA LEU A 53 7.41 25.03 -15.72
C LEU A 53 8.21 24.87 -17.02
N PRO A 54 8.95 23.77 -17.26
CA PRO A 54 9.61 23.56 -18.53
C PRO A 54 8.66 23.42 -19.72
N SER A 55 7.52 22.76 -19.54
CA SER A 55 6.52 22.60 -20.60
C SER A 55 5.80 23.90 -20.92
N ILE A 56 5.47 24.70 -19.90
CA ILE A 56 4.93 26.05 -20.08
C ILE A 56 5.93 26.92 -20.85
N ALA A 57 7.21 26.84 -20.48
CA ALA A 57 8.24 27.61 -21.15
C ALA A 57 8.45 27.22 -22.62
N ASP A 58 8.42 25.92 -22.93
CA ASP A 58 8.53 25.43 -24.32
C ASP A 58 7.30 25.85 -25.16
N LEU A 59 6.09 25.73 -24.61
CA LEU A 59 4.86 26.19 -25.29
C LEU A 59 4.87 27.68 -25.61
N ILE A 60 5.32 28.54 -24.68
CA ILE A 60 5.45 29.98 -24.93
C ILE A 60 6.45 30.27 -26.05
N ARG A 61 7.61 29.59 -26.05
CA ARG A 61 8.65 29.80 -27.09
C ARG A 61 8.21 29.34 -28.47
N ARG A 62 7.29 28.38 -28.54
CA ARG A 62 6.77 27.79 -29.78
C ARG A 62 5.50 28.46 -30.29
N ASP A 63 5.08 29.55 -29.64
CA ASP A 63 3.84 30.26 -29.97
C ASP A 63 2.59 29.35 -29.89
N LEU A 64 2.51 28.55 -28.82
CA LEU A 64 1.35 27.73 -28.45
C LEU A 64 0.79 26.84 -29.59
N PRO A 65 1.59 25.89 -30.11
CA PRO A 65 1.15 25.03 -31.20
C PRO A 65 -0.04 24.16 -30.77
N ASP A 66 -0.98 23.96 -31.68
CA ASP A 66 -2.12 23.06 -31.47
C ASP A 66 -1.66 21.63 -31.19
N GLY A 67 -2.41 20.93 -30.35
CA GLY A 67 -2.22 19.50 -30.09
C GLY A 67 -1.69 19.19 -28.69
N LEU A 68 -1.46 17.90 -28.45
CA LEU A 68 -1.01 17.40 -27.15
C LEU A 68 0.50 17.63 -26.96
N HIS A 69 0.87 18.47 -26.00
CA HIS A 69 2.26 18.80 -25.71
C HIS A 69 2.81 18.04 -24.50
N THR A 70 2.04 17.95 -23.41
CA THR A 70 2.49 17.31 -22.17
C THR A 70 1.43 16.39 -21.58
N LEU A 71 1.89 15.20 -21.20
CA LEU A 71 1.11 14.22 -20.47
C LEU A 71 1.48 14.27 -18.99
N TYR A 72 0.49 14.37 -18.11
CA TYR A 72 0.70 14.24 -16.67
C TYR A 72 0.09 12.93 -16.20
N ILE A 73 0.89 12.10 -15.54
CA ILE A 73 0.48 10.80 -15.01
C ILE A 73 0.38 10.92 -13.50
N SER A 74 -0.84 10.69 -13.00
CA SER A 74 -1.12 10.63 -11.58
C SER A 74 -1.36 9.19 -11.12
N PRO A 75 -0.88 8.76 -9.94
CA PRO A 75 -1.28 7.49 -9.34
C PRO A 75 -2.77 7.45 -8.97
N LEU A 76 -3.40 8.60 -8.75
CA LEU A 76 -4.79 8.71 -8.27
C LEU A 76 -5.64 9.62 -9.16
N LYS A 77 -6.88 9.20 -9.42
CA LYS A 77 -7.84 10.02 -10.20
C LYS A 77 -8.09 11.38 -9.53
N ALA A 78 -8.28 11.39 -8.22
CA ALA A 78 -8.58 12.60 -7.45
C ALA A 78 -7.41 13.61 -7.53
N LEU A 79 -6.16 13.13 -7.46
CA LEU A 79 -4.98 13.95 -7.65
C LEU A 79 -4.91 14.58 -9.04
N ALA A 80 -5.26 13.85 -10.11
CA ALA A 80 -5.28 14.43 -11.46
C ALA A 80 -6.29 15.58 -11.58
N VAL A 81 -7.44 15.50 -10.89
CA VAL A 81 -8.45 16.56 -10.85
C VAL A 81 -7.96 17.77 -10.04
N ASP A 82 -7.31 17.53 -8.90
CA ASP A 82 -6.76 18.59 -8.06
C ASP A 82 -5.65 19.38 -8.77
N ILE A 83 -4.70 18.68 -9.39
CA ILE A 83 -3.60 19.30 -10.12
C ILE A 83 -4.11 20.11 -11.31
N HIS A 84 -5.14 19.62 -12.00
CA HIS A 84 -5.80 20.37 -13.07
C HIS A 84 -6.33 21.72 -12.55
N ARG A 85 -7.10 21.71 -11.45
CA ARG A 85 -7.63 22.93 -10.83
C ARG A 85 -6.50 23.88 -10.39
N ASN A 86 -5.45 23.35 -9.78
CA ASN A 86 -4.32 24.14 -9.28
C ASN A 86 -3.42 24.68 -10.41
N LEU A 87 -3.50 24.11 -11.62
CA LEU A 87 -2.79 24.57 -12.81
C LEU A 87 -3.57 25.62 -13.61
N GLU A 88 -4.92 25.60 -13.58
CA GLU A 88 -5.74 26.59 -14.29
C GLU A 88 -5.51 28.02 -13.79
N ALA A 89 -5.44 28.22 -12.47
CA ALA A 89 -5.22 29.54 -11.87
C ALA A 89 -3.91 30.22 -12.33
N PRO A 90 -2.71 29.59 -12.21
CA PRO A 90 -1.47 30.22 -12.66
C PRO A 90 -1.45 30.45 -14.18
N LEU A 91 -2.03 29.56 -14.99
CA LEU A 91 -2.10 29.76 -16.44
C LEU A 91 -2.95 30.99 -16.81
N ALA A 92 -4.10 31.15 -16.15
CA ALA A 92 -4.98 32.30 -16.36
C ALA A 92 -4.33 33.62 -15.90
N GLU A 93 -3.68 33.62 -14.74
CA GLU A 93 -2.96 34.80 -14.21
C GLU A 93 -1.76 35.21 -15.08
N MET A 94 -1.09 34.25 -15.71
CA MET A 94 -0.03 34.52 -16.69
C MET A 94 -0.57 34.99 -18.05
N GLY A 95 -1.89 34.98 -18.26
CA GLY A 95 -2.53 35.32 -19.54
C GLY A 95 -2.23 34.33 -20.67
N LEU A 96 -1.95 33.06 -20.33
CA LEU A 96 -1.54 32.05 -21.30
C LEU A 96 -2.75 31.27 -21.81
N ALA A 97 -2.93 31.19 -23.14
CA ALA A 97 -3.97 30.38 -23.77
C ALA A 97 -3.63 28.87 -23.79
N ILE A 98 -2.97 28.37 -22.76
CA ILE A 98 -2.62 26.96 -22.61
C ILE A 98 -3.83 26.22 -22.04
N THR A 99 -4.29 25.19 -22.76
CA THR A 99 -5.43 24.36 -22.35
C THR A 99 -4.95 23.13 -21.57
N ALA A 100 -5.60 22.86 -20.44
CA ALA A 100 -5.38 21.66 -19.64
C ALA A 100 -6.69 20.90 -19.46
N GLU A 101 -6.66 19.56 -19.47
CA GLU A 101 -7.83 18.74 -19.13
C GLU A 101 -7.47 17.40 -18.50
N THR A 102 -8.41 16.85 -17.73
CA THR A 102 -8.31 15.48 -17.23
C THR A 102 -8.88 14.44 -18.21
N ARG A 103 -8.23 13.28 -18.29
CA ARG A 103 -8.71 12.06 -18.96
C ARG A 103 -8.59 10.86 -18.02
N THR A 104 -9.70 10.47 -17.40
CA THR A 104 -9.78 9.32 -16.48
C THR A 104 -10.99 8.46 -16.84
N GLY A 105 -11.19 7.35 -16.10
CA GLY A 105 -12.41 6.54 -16.18
C GLY A 105 -13.70 7.33 -15.92
N ASP A 106 -13.62 8.49 -15.25
CA ASP A 106 -14.78 9.30 -14.88
C ASP A 106 -15.07 10.40 -15.91
N THR A 107 -14.21 10.59 -16.92
CA THR A 107 -14.40 11.59 -17.97
C THR A 107 -15.61 11.25 -18.85
N PRO A 108 -16.59 12.15 -19.05
CA PRO A 108 -17.78 11.86 -19.84
C PRO A 108 -17.47 11.48 -21.30
N ALA A 109 -18.27 10.58 -21.89
CA ALA A 109 -18.06 10.07 -23.25
C ALA A 109 -17.93 11.16 -24.32
N LYS A 110 -18.76 12.21 -24.25
CA LYS A 110 -18.71 13.37 -25.16
C LYS A 110 -17.36 14.09 -25.09
N LYS A 111 -16.88 14.39 -23.88
CA LYS A 111 -15.55 15.00 -23.68
C LYS A 111 -14.44 14.07 -24.19
N ARG A 112 -14.58 12.77 -23.95
CA ARG A 112 -13.61 11.77 -24.41
C ARG A 112 -13.45 11.70 -25.93
N ALA A 113 -14.55 11.87 -26.67
CA ALA A 113 -14.54 11.88 -28.13
C ALA A 113 -13.87 13.15 -28.66
N ARG A 114 -14.21 14.32 -28.11
CA ARG A 114 -13.59 15.60 -28.51
C ARG A 114 -12.09 15.64 -28.23
N GLN A 115 -11.64 15.09 -27.11
CA GLN A 115 -10.22 14.99 -26.77
C GLN A 115 -9.39 14.19 -27.78
N LYS A 116 -10.01 13.32 -28.59
CA LYS A 116 -9.30 12.57 -29.63
C LYS A 116 -8.98 13.45 -30.85
N SER A 117 -9.93 14.27 -31.28
CA SER A 117 -9.77 15.13 -32.45
C SER A 117 -9.16 16.49 -32.12
N GLN A 118 -9.38 16.98 -30.90
CA GLN A 118 -8.87 18.25 -30.37
C GLN A 118 -8.35 18.01 -28.95
N PRO A 119 -7.14 17.44 -28.81
CA PRO A 119 -6.54 17.26 -27.50
C PRO A 119 -6.13 18.61 -26.88
N PRO A 120 -6.14 18.73 -25.54
CA PRO A 120 -5.57 19.89 -24.87
C PRO A 120 -4.04 19.89 -24.96
N HIS A 121 -3.40 21.03 -24.69
CA HIS A 121 -1.94 21.09 -24.56
C HIS A 121 -1.44 20.21 -23.41
N PHE A 122 -2.14 20.22 -22.28
CA PHE A 122 -1.85 19.39 -21.11
C PHE A 122 -2.97 18.38 -20.87
N LEU A 123 -2.64 17.08 -20.89
CA LEU A 123 -3.58 16.01 -20.58
C LEU A 123 -3.18 15.32 -19.28
N LEU A 124 -4.01 15.43 -18.25
CA LEU A 124 -3.79 14.78 -16.94
C LEU A 124 -4.56 13.46 -16.89
N THR A 125 -3.85 12.34 -16.70
CA THR A 125 -4.41 10.99 -16.85
C THR A 125 -3.86 10.03 -15.80
N THR A 126 -4.31 8.77 -15.85
CA THR A 126 -3.82 7.67 -15.00
C THR A 126 -3.10 6.61 -15.86
N PRO A 127 -2.27 5.73 -15.27
CA PRO A 127 -1.60 4.65 -16.01
C PRO A 127 -2.56 3.81 -16.87
N GLU A 128 -3.72 3.43 -16.32
CA GLU A 128 -4.71 2.60 -17.00
C GLU A 128 -5.38 3.35 -18.15
N SER A 129 -5.62 4.66 -17.96
CA SER A 129 -6.20 5.53 -18.99
C SER A 129 -5.21 5.79 -20.12
N LEU A 130 -3.91 5.91 -19.82
CA LEU A 130 -2.85 5.95 -20.83
C LEU A 130 -2.79 4.65 -21.64
N ALA A 131 -2.74 3.50 -20.97
CA ALA A 131 -2.70 2.21 -21.66
C ALA A 131 -3.94 2.02 -22.57
N LEU A 132 -5.10 2.53 -22.16
CA LEU A 132 -6.30 2.57 -22.99
C LEU A 132 -6.13 3.47 -24.22
N LEU A 133 -5.57 4.68 -24.06
CA LEU A 133 -5.30 5.60 -25.17
C LEU A 133 -4.30 5.01 -26.18
N LEU A 134 -3.24 4.36 -25.70
CA LEU A 134 -2.23 3.69 -26.54
C LEU A 134 -2.79 2.48 -27.30
N SER A 135 -3.90 1.89 -26.87
CA SER A 135 -4.54 0.75 -27.54
C SER A 135 -5.39 1.12 -28.76
N TYR A 136 -5.53 2.42 -29.04
CA TYR A 136 -6.27 2.92 -30.19
C TYR A 136 -5.36 3.04 -31.42
N PRO A 137 -5.87 2.80 -32.64
CA PRO A 137 -5.11 3.03 -33.87
C PRO A 137 -4.60 4.46 -34.05
N GLU A 138 -5.33 5.44 -33.49
CA GLU A 138 -5.00 6.88 -33.56
C GLU A 138 -3.89 7.28 -32.57
N ALA A 139 -3.31 6.35 -31.81
CA ALA A 139 -2.27 6.65 -30.82
C ALA A 139 -1.01 7.30 -31.43
N PRO A 140 -0.48 6.89 -32.61
CA PRO A 140 0.64 7.57 -33.24
C PRO A 140 0.34 9.04 -33.55
N ASP A 141 -0.87 9.35 -34.03
CA ASP A 141 -1.28 10.71 -34.36
C ASP A 141 -1.41 11.57 -33.09
N LEU A 142 -2.00 11.00 -32.02
CA LEU A 142 -2.21 11.70 -30.76
C LEU A 142 -0.91 11.98 -29.99
N PHE A 143 0.05 11.05 -30.03
CA PHE A 143 1.25 11.11 -29.20
C PHE A 143 2.55 11.41 -29.96
N GLY A 144 2.56 11.39 -31.30
CA GLY A 144 3.78 11.61 -32.09
C GLY A 144 4.42 12.99 -31.88
N GLY A 145 3.62 14.01 -31.51
CA GLY A 145 4.09 15.35 -31.15
C GLY A 145 4.42 15.56 -29.67
N LEU A 146 4.30 14.54 -28.82
CA LEU A 146 4.44 14.66 -27.37
C LEU A 146 5.88 15.05 -26.99
N ARG A 147 6.03 16.11 -26.18
CA ARG A 147 7.36 16.63 -25.77
C ARG A 147 7.75 16.29 -24.35
N ALA A 148 6.78 16.13 -23.47
CA ALA A 148 7.05 15.79 -22.07
C ALA A 148 5.99 14.84 -21.50
N VAL A 149 6.45 13.96 -20.61
CA VAL A 149 5.60 13.20 -19.70
C VAL A 149 6.06 13.44 -18.26
N ILE A 150 5.16 13.92 -17.43
CA ILE A 150 5.38 14.14 -16.00
C ILE A 150 4.76 12.95 -15.26
N VAL A 151 5.54 12.23 -14.48
CA VAL A 151 5.08 11.16 -13.60
C VAL A 151 5.16 11.65 -12.17
N ASP A 152 4.01 11.94 -11.60
CA ASP A 152 3.90 12.44 -10.24
C ASP A 152 3.82 11.30 -9.21
N GLU A 153 4.28 11.59 -8.00
CA GLU A 153 4.40 10.62 -6.89
C GLU A 153 5.04 9.30 -7.37
N LEU A 154 6.14 9.40 -8.11
CA LEU A 154 6.72 8.28 -8.85
C LEU A 154 7.04 7.05 -7.97
N HIS A 155 7.45 7.29 -6.72
CA HIS A 155 7.69 6.23 -5.73
C HIS A 155 6.45 5.38 -5.43
N ALA A 156 5.24 5.93 -5.57
CA ALA A 156 3.98 5.22 -5.32
C ALA A 156 3.61 4.29 -6.50
N LEU A 157 4.23 4.47 -7.66
CA LEU A 157 3.99 3.66 -8.85
C LEU A 157 5.10 2.64 -9.09
N ALA A 158 6.36 3.00 -8.88
CA ALA A 158 7.53 2.21 -9.29
C ALA A 158 7.54 0.76 -8.78
N ASP A 159 7.03 0.53 -7.57
CA ASP A 159 7.14 -0.76 -6.88
C ASP A 159 5.89 -1.65 -7.00
N ASN A 160 5.04 -1.43 -8.00
CA ASN A 160 3.85 -2.25 -8.21
C ASN A 160 3.49 -2.46 -9.68
N LYS A 161 2.54 -3.37 -9.93
CA LYS A 161 2.09 -3.72 -11.29
C LYS A 161 1.48 -2.55 -12.07
N ARG A 162 0.99 -1.49 -11.41
CA ARG A 162 0.53 -0.28 -12.12
C ARG A 162 1.74 0.49 -12.66
N GLY A 163 2.85 0.50 -11.93
CA GLY A 163 4.16 0.94 -12.40
C GLY A 163 4.66 0.11 -13.57
N ASP A 164 4.59 -1.23 -13.50
CA ASP A 164 4.97 -2.10 -14.62
C ASP A 164 4.23 -1.72 -15.92
N LEU A 165 2.90 -1.56 -15.83
CA LEU A 165 2.06 -1.14 -16.96
C LEU A 165 2.43 0.25 -17.47
N LEU A 166 2.68 1.19 -16.56
CA LEU A 166 3.11 2.54 -16.91
C LEU A 166 4.47 2.54 -17.61
N ALA A 167 5.46 1.81 -17.09
CA ALA A 167 6.79 1.74 -17.65
C ALA A 167 6.78 1.21 -19.10
N LEU A 168 5.97 0.18 -19.38
CA LEU A 168 5.72 -0.29 -20.74
C LEU A 168 5.06 0.78 -21.61
N GLY A 169 4.05 1.49 -21.07
CA GLY A 169 3.40 2.62 -21.75
C GLY A 169 4.35 3.78 -22.05
N LEU A 170 5.27 4.11 -21.14
CA LEU A 170 6.30 5.13 -21.33
C LEU A 170 7.31 4.72 -22.41
N SER A 171 7.69 3.43 -22.47
CA SER A 171 8.52 2.92 -23.55
C SER A 171 7.83 3.07 -24.90
N ARG A 172 6.52 2.74 -24.96
CA ARG A 172 5.72 2.95 -26.17
C ARG A 172 5.61 4.41 -26.58
N LEU A 173 5.40 5.31 -25.62
CA LEU A 173 5.40 6.76 -25.90
C LEU A 173 6.75 7.23 -26.46
N GLN A 174 7.87 6.71 -25.95
CA GLN A 174 9.19 7.03 -26.48
C GLN A 174 9.39 6.53 -27.91
N ALA A 175 8.85 5.35 -28.25
CA ALA A 175 8.89 4.83 -29.61
C ALA A 175 8.07 5.69 -30.60
N LEU A 176 6.95 6.27 -30.14
CA LEU A 176 6.11 7.17 -30.95
C LEU A 176 6.68 8.60 -31.03
N ALA A 177 7.31 9.08 -29.96
CA ALA A 177 7.93 10.40 -29.86
C ALA A 177 9.37 10.26 -29.32
N PRO A 178 10.38 10.04 -30.19
CA PRO A 178 11.75 9.79 -29.76
C PRO A 178 12.37 10.92 -28.92
N GLY A 179 11.97 12.16 -29.16
CA GLY A 179 12.40 13.35 -28.40
C GLY A 179 11.58 13.64 -27.12
N LEU A 180 10.75 12.70 -26.68
CA LEU A 180 9.97 12.82 -25.44
C LEU A 180 10.90 12.87 -24.22
N ARG A 181 10.69 13.87 -23.37
CA ARG A 181 11.36 13.97 -22.07
C ARG A 181 10.50 13.38 -20.96
N ARG A 182 11.12 12.69 -20.01
CA ARG A 182 10.44 12.10 -18.85
C ARG A 182 10.82 12.86 -17.58
N VAL A 183 9.82 13.33 -16.84
CA VAL A 183 10.01 14.08 -15.60
C VAL A 183 9.36 13.32 -14.46
N GLY A 184 10.15 12.80 -13.53
CA GLY A 184 9.65 12.13 -12.32
C GLY A 184 9.60 13.12 -11.17
N LEU A 185 8.50 13.13 -10.41
CA LEU A 185 8.37 13.90 -9.18
C LEU A 185 8.22 12.95 -7.99
N SER A 186 9.01 13.17 -6.94
CA SER A 186 8.92 12.38 -5.72
C SER A 186 9.28 13.21 -4.48
N ALA A 187 8.72 12.83 -3.33
CA ALA A 187 9.02 13.47 -2.05
C ALA A 187 10.14 12.76 -1.27
N THR A 188 10.01 11.45 -1.13
CA THR A 188 10.85 10.60 -0.28
C THR A 188 11.21 9.35 -1.07
N VAL A 189 12.50 9.05 -1.21
CA VAL A 189 12.98 7.91 -1.98
C VAL A 189 14.16 7.27 -1.25
N ALA A 190 14.04 5.98 -0.93
CA ALA A 190 15.12 5.20 -0.35
C ALA A 190 16.24 4.95 -1.38
N ASP A 191 15.90 4.37 -2.54
CA ASP A 191 16.84 4.15 -3.64
C ASP A 191 16.58 5.10 -4.81
N ARG A 192 17.32 6.21 -4.84
CA ARG A 192 17.22 7.24 -5.87
C ARG A 192 17.68 6.72 -7.24
N ALA A 193 18.68 5.84 -7.26
CA ALA A 193 19.24 5.30 -8.48
C ALA A 193 18.25 4.33 -9.14
N ALA A 194 17.57 3.49 -8.35
CA ALA A 194 16.49 2.65 -8.85
C ALA A 194 15.36 3.45 -9.49
N LEU A 195 14.94 4.54 -8.83
CA LEU A 195 13.85 5.36 -9.35
C LEU A 195 14.25 6.10 -10.63
N ALA A 196 15.51 6.55 -10.73
CA ALA A 196 16.06 7.11 -11.96
C ALA A 196 16.12 6.07 -13.09
N ARG A 197 16.59 4.85 -12.81
CA ARG A 197 16.57 3.73 -13.78
C ARG A 197 15.16 3.37 -14.24
N TRP A 198 14.18 3.42 -13.33
CA TRP A 198 12.78 3.17 -13.68
C TRP A 198 12.25 4.24 -14.64
N LEU A 199 12.58 5.51 -14.40
CA LEU A 199 12.12 6.63 -15.22
C LEU A 199 12.81 6.66 -16.60
N SER A 200 14.06 6.22 -16.66
CA SER A 200 14.95 6.30 -17.82
C SER A 200 14.33 5.77 -19.14
N PRO A 201 14.44 6.52 -20.24
CA PRO A 201 14.19 6.03 -21.60
C PRO A 201 15.03 4.83 -22.05
N SER A 202 16.22 4.63 -21.46
CA SER A 202 17.17 3.55 -21.77
C SER A 202 17.31 2.51 -20.65
N ALA A 203 16.42 2.52 -19.65
CA ALA A 203 16.52 1.73 -18.43
C ALA A 203 17.83 1.95 -17.64
N GLY A 204 18.42 3.14 -17.75
CA GLY A 204 19.62 3.58 -17.04
C GLY A 204 20.94 3.20 -17.72
N ARG A 205 20.91 2.81 -19.01
CA ARG A 205 22.13 2.44 -19.77
C ARG A 205 22.94 3.67 -20.18
N ASP A 206 22.26 4.80 -20.40
CA ASP A 206 22.87 6.00 -21.00
C ASP A 206 23.00 7.19 -20.01
N ASP A 207 22.77 6.98 -18.71
CA ASP A 207 22.68 8.04 -17.67
C ASP A 207 21.80 9.24 -18.09
N ASP A 208 20.68 8.92 -18.74
CA ASP A 208 19.78 9.85 -19.43
C ASP A 208 18.75 10.54 -18.52
N VAL A 209 18.90 10.42 -17.19
CA VAL A 209 18.01 11.03 -16.18
C VAL A 209 18.82 11.85 -15.19
N ARG A 210 18.68 13.17 -15.30
CA ARG A 210 19.29 14.10 -14.34
C ARG A 210 18.61 14.03 -12.98
N LEU A 211 19.37 13.72 -11.93
CA LEU A 211 18.91 13.85 -10.55
C LEU A 211 18.87 15.33 -10.13
N VAL A 212 17.70 15.81 -9.73
CA VAL A 212 17.49 17.16 -9.18
C VAL A 212 17.02 17.03 -7.74
N ILE A 213 17.85 17.48 -6.79
CA ILE A 213 17.52 17.46 -5.37
C ILE A 213 17.08 18.85 -4.93
N GLY A 214 15.83 18.97 -4.48
CA GLY A 214 15.34 20.18 -3.82
C GLY A 214 16.03 20.38 -2.48
N ARG A 215 16.16 21.64 -2.03
CA ARG A 215 16.59 21.91 -0.64
C ARG A 215 15.63 21.20 0.31
N GLY A 216 16.19 20.49 1.30
CA GLY A 216 15.42 19.83 2.34
C GLY A 216 14.51 20.83 3.07
N GLY A 217 13.32 20.39 3.46
CA GLY A 217 12.43 21.16 4.32
C GLY A 217 13.04 21.34 5.71
N VAL A 218 12.41 22.17 6.55
CA VAL A 218 12.76 22.26 7.97
C VAL A 218 12.51 20.90 8.63
N LYS A 219 13.37 20.49 9.57
CA LYS A 219 13.20 19.24 10.32
C LYS A 219 11.79 19.26 10.96
N PRO A 220 10.95 18.22 10.75
CA PRO A 220 9.61 18.20 11.31
C PRO A 220 9.66 18.18 12.85
N ASP A 221 8.71 18.86 13.50
CA ASP A 221 8.50 18.79 14.94
C ASP A 221 7.59 17.58 15.21
N ILE A 222 8.20 16.44 15.52
CA ILE A 222 7.49 15.19 15.78
C ILE A 222 7.64 14.85 17.25
N ARG A 223 6.51 14.58 17.91
CA ARG A 223 6.46 14.17 19.31
C ARG A 223 5.66 12.88 19.45
N ILE A 224 5.96 12.12 20.50
CA ILE A 224 5.16 10.97 20.87
C ILE A 224 4.24 11.37 22.02
N MET A 225 2.94 11.13 21.85
CA MET A 225 1.97 11.29 22.91
C MET A 225 2.18 10.20 23.96
N THR A 226 2.34 10.62 25.20
CA THR A 226 2.44 9.72 26.35
C THR A 226 1.17 9.90 27.19
N PRO A 227 0.55 8.81 27.67
CA PRO A 227 -0.61 8.91 28.54
C PRO A 227 -0.22 9.56 29.87
N GLU A 228 -1.18 10.25 30.51
CA GLU A 228 -1.03 10.68 31.91
C GLU A 228 -1.00 9.47 32.88
N GLY A 229 -1.62 8.35 32.48
CA GLY A 229 -1.62 7.08 33.19
C GLY A 229 -0.61 6.06 32.63
N ARG A 230 -0.89 4.77 32.84
CA ARG A 230 -0.05 3.67 32.33
C ARG A 230 -0.31 3.41 30.85
N MET A 231 0.76 3.09 30.12
CA MET A 231 0.68 2.68 28.73
C MET A 231 -0.02 1.31 28.62
N PRO A 232 -1.02 1.15 27.73
CA PRO A 232 -1.66 -0.15 27.52
C PRO A 232 -0.68 -1.26 27.14
N TRP A 233 -0.93 -2.46 27.65
CA TRP A 233 -0.11 -3.64 27.38
C TRP A 233 -0.31 -4.17 25.95
N SER A 234 -1.54 -4.18 25.44
CA SER A 234 -1.92 -4.73 24.13
C SER A 234 -3.00 -3.90 23.44
N GLY A 235 -3.48 -4.36 22.28
CA GLY A 235 -4.49 -3.69 21.47
C GLY A 235 -3.92 -2.65 20.48
N HIS A 236 -4.74 -2.33 19.47
CA HIS A 236 -4.37 -1.47 18.33
C HIS A 236 -5.24 -0.22 18.19
N MET A 237 -6.22 -0.02 19.07
CA MET A 237 -7.25 1.00 18.88
C MET A 237 -6.86 2.37 19.44
N ALA A 238 -5.93 2.43 20.40
CA ALA A 238 -5.49 3.66 21.08
C ALA A 238 -6.65 4.49 21.69
N LEU A 239 -7.74 3.84 22.14
CA LEU A 239 -8.91 4.53 22.69
C LEU A 239 -8.61 5.31 23.97
N TYR A 240 -7.58 4.91 24.73
CA TYR A 240 -7.10 5.64 25.92
C TYR A 240 -6.67 7.08 25.59
N ALA A 241 -6.33 7.37 24.33
CA ALA A 241 -5.80 8.66 23.90
C ALA A 241 -6.87 9.57 23.27
N VAL A 242 -8.16 9.18 23.27
CA VAL A 242 -9.23 9.94 22.60
C VAL A 242 -9.35 11.36 23.17
N GLU A 243 -9.27 11.53 24.48
CA GLU A 243 -9.31 12.83 25.15
C GLU A 243 -8.07 13.70 24.83
N PRO A 244 -6.82 13.21 24.98
CA PRO A 244 -5.63 13.92 24.51
C PRO A 244 -5.65 14.27 23.02
N ILE A 245 -6.13 13.37 22.16
CA ILE A 245 -6.31 13.64 20.72
C ILE A 245 -7.28 14.81 20.55
N TYR A 246 -8.45 14.75 21.20
CA TYR A 246 -9.45 15.81 21.11
C TYR A 246 -8.89 17.16 21.58
N GLN A 247 -8.13 17.20 22.67
CA GLN A 247 -7.47 18.42 23.12
C GLN A 247 -6.49 18.96 22.08
N ALA A 248 -5.66 18.10 21.46
CA ALA A 248 -4.77 18.52 20.38
C ALA A 248 -5.55 19.10 19.18
N LEU A 249 -6.74 18.57 18.84
CA LEU A 249 -7.61 19.12 17.79
C LEU A 249 -8.18 20.51 18.14
N ARG A 250 -8.42 20.79 19.43
CA ARG A 250 -8.88 22.12 19.90
C ARG A 250 -7.76 23.15 19.75
N ASP A 251 -6.54 22.77 20.05
CA ASP A 251 -5.37 23.65 20.05
C ASP A 251 -4.88 24.00 18.63
N HIS A 252 -5.37 23.30 17.59
CA HIS A 252 -4.89 23.40 16.22
C HIS A 252 -6.01 23.66 15.20
N ARG A 253 -5.78 24.58 14.25
CA ARG A 253 -6.77 25.06 13.30
C ARG A 253 -7.40 23.96 12.44
N THR A 254 -6.59 23.08 11.87
CA THR A 254 -7.02 22.03 10.94
C THR A 254 -6.08 20.83 11.05
N SER A 255 -6.54 19.73 11.62
CA SER A 255 -5.71 18.54 11.79
C SER A 255 -6.14 17.35 10.92
N ILE A 256 -5.19 16.48 10.59
CA ILE A 256 -5.49 15.17 10.02
C ILE A 256 -5.12 14.09 11.04
N VAL A 257 -6.10 13.24 11.38
CA VAL A 257 -5.89 12.06 12.23
C VAL A 257 -5.75 10.84 11.32
N PHE A 258 -4.51 10.45 11.04
CA PHE A 258 -4.22 9.23 10.29
C PHE A 258 -4.35 8.00 11.16
N VAL A 259 -5.01 6.98 10.62
CA VAL A 259 -5.16 5.64 11.21
C VAL A 259 -4.71 4.57 10.21
N ASN A 260 -4.39 3.38 10.70
CA ASN A 260 -3.86 2.30 9.86
C ASN A 260 -4.97 1.45 9.20
N THR A 261 -6.16 1.40 9.78
CA THR A 261 -7.26 0.58 9.26
C THR A 261 -8.58 1.35 9.18
N ARG A 262 -9.48 0.91 8.30
CA ARG A 262 -10.83 1.48 8.18
C ARG A 262 -11.63 1.31 9.48
N ALA A 263 -11.48 0.15 10.11
CA ALA A 263 -12.04 -0.17 11.43
C ALA A 263 -11.63 0.86 12.50
N GLN A 264 -10.32 1.15 12.59
CA GLN A 264 -9.79 2.14 13.52
C GLN A 264 -10.29 3.56 13.19
N ALA A 265 -10.49 3.90 11.91
CA ALA A 265 -11.01 5.20 11.48
C ALA A 265 -12.43 5.44 12.03
N GLU A 266 -13.31 4.46 11.82
CA GLU A 266 -14.70 4.50 12.27
C GLU A 266 -14.77 4.60 13.80
N LEU A 267 -13.98 3.79 14.52
CA LEU A 267 -13.94 3.78 15.98
C LEU A 267 -13.43 5.09 16.58
N ILE A 268 -12.28 5.58 16.12
CA ILE A 268 -11.72 6.86 16.59
C ILE A 268 -12.67 8.01 16.27
N PHE A 269 -13.28 8.01 15.08
CA PHE A 269 -14.28 9.02 14.73
C PHE A 269 -15.49 8.98 15.67
N GLN A 270 -16.05 7.80 15.97
CA GLN A 270 -17.16 7.67 16.91
C GLN A 270 -16.79 8.10 18.33
N ALA A 271 -15.62 7.69 18.81
CA ALA A 271 -15.14 8.06 20.14
C ALA A 271 -14.94 9.57 20.27
N LEU A 272 -14.31 10.21 19.28
CA LEU A 272 -14.19 11.67 19.21
C LEU A 272 -15.54 12.36 19.13
N TRP A 273 -16.47 11.81 18.33
CA TRP A 273 -17.82 12.35 18.19
C TRP A 273 -18.59 12.33 19.52
N HIS A 274 -18.45 11.25 20.29
CA HIS A 274 -19.11 11.09 21.59
C HIS A 274 -18.67 12.14 22.61
N ILE A 275 -17.38 12.48 22.65
CA ILE A 275 -16.82 13.47 23.58
C ILE A 275 -16.80 14.91 23.02
N ASN A 276 -17.36 15.14 21.83
CA ASN A 276 -17.23 16.40 21.10
C ASN A 276 -18.10 17.54 21.69
N ALA A 277 -17.78 17.98 22.91
CA ALA A 277 -18.53 19.00 23.63
C ALA A 277 -18.57 20.36 22.89
N ASP A 278 -17.49 20.71 22.18
CA ASP A 278 -17.37 21.98 21.45
C ASP A 278 -18.02 21.95 20.06
N ASN A 279 -18.64 20.84 19.65
CA ASN A 279 -19.20 20.65 18.29
C ASN A 279 -18.17 20.94 17.18
N LEU A 280 -16.91 20.55 17.39
CA LEU A 280 -15.88 20.71 16.38
C LEU A 280 -16.32 19.99 15.09
N PRO A 281 -16.17 20.63 13.90
CA PRO A 281 -16.46 19.99 12.63
C PRO A 281 -15.39 18.93 12.31
N ILE A 282 -15.64 17.70 12.76
CA ILE A 282 -14.82 16.51 12.52
C ILE A 282 -15.48 15.67 11.42
N ALA A 283 -14.69 15.20 10.46
CA ALA A 283 -15.16 14.33 9.37
C ALA A 283 -14.41 12.99 9.31
N LEU A 284 -15.05 11.99 8.71
CA LEU A 284 -14.48 10.67 8.43
C LEU A 284 -14.14 10.53 6.94
N HIS A 285 -12.99 9.95 6.60
CA HIS A 285 -12.57 9.73 5.22
C HIS A 285 -11.83 8.39 5.01
N HIS A 286 -12.43 7.47 4.25
CA HIS A 286 -11.74 6.26 3.76
C HIS A 286 -12.40 5.69 2.51
N GLY A 287 -11.70 4.78 1.82
CA GLY A 287 -12.10 4.24 0.51
C GLY A 287 -13.46 3.53 0.46
N SER A 288 -13.93 2.95 1.57
CA SER A 288 -15.24 2.29 1.64
C SER A 288 -16.45 3.25 1.68
N LEU A 289 -16.24 4.56 1.87
CA LEU A 289 -17.32 5.54 1.83
C LEU A 289 -17.76 5.83 0.40
N SER A 290 -19.03 6.20 0.24
CA SER A 290 -19.56 6.64 -1.05
C SER A 290 -18.75 7.79 -1.67
N ALA A 291 -18.65 7.82 -3.00
CA ALA A 291 -17.91 8.87 -3.71
C ALA A 291 -18.48 10.27 -3.44
N GLU A 292 -19.79 10.38 -3.25
CA GLU A 292 -20.46 11.64 -2.88
C GLU A 292 -19.98 12.14 -1.50
N GLN A 293 -19.96 11.24 -0.49
CA GLN A 293 -19.50 11.59 0.86
C GLN A 293 -18.03 11.99 0.87
N ARG A 294 -17.16 11.25 0.16
CA ARG A 294 -15.74 11.61 0.02
C ARG A 294 -15.58 13.01 -0.57
N ARG A 295 -16.19 13.29 -1.73
CA ARG A 295 -16.15 14.62 -2.37
C ARG A 295 -16.66 15.74 -1.46
N LYS A 296 -17.67 15.48 -0.64
CA LYS A 296 -18.19 16.45 0.32
C LYS A 296 -17.15 16.80 1.40
N VAL A 297 -16.48 15.80 1.95
CA VAL A 297 -15.40 15.99 2.95
C VAL A 297 -14.21 16.70 2.31
N GLU A 298 -13.78 16.24 1.13
CA GLU A 298 -12.68 16.84 0.36
C GLU A 298 -12.94 18.34 0.07
N ALA A 299 -14.16 18.68 -0.37
CA ALA A 299 -14.53 20.06 -0.65
C ALA A 299 -14.66 20.93 0.62
N ALA A 300 -15.10 20.37 1.74
CA ALA A 300 -15.16 21.07 3.03
C ALA A 300 -13.75 21.34 3.57
N MET A 301 -12.85 20.37 3.44
CA MET A 301 -11.44 20.49 3.81
C MET A 301 -10.73 21.58 2.98
N ALA A 302 -10.89 21.55 1.65
CA ALA A 302 -10.29 22.55 0.75
C ALA A 302 -10.76 24.00 1.01
N ARG A 303 -11.93 24.19 1.62
CA ARG A 303 -12.44 25.52 2.04
C ARG A 303 -12.06 25.90 3.47
N GLY A 304 -11.31 25.05 4.19
CA GLY A 304 -10.95 25.27 5.59
C GLY A 304 -12.15 25.21 6.56
N ALA A 305 -13.20 24.46 6.21
CA ALA A 305 -14.44 24.38 7.00
C ALA A 305 -14.44 23.25 8.05
N LEU A 306 -13.37 22.44 8.11
CA LEU A 306 -13.24 21.32 9.03
C LEU A 306 -12.12 21.60 10.04
N ARG A 307 -12.31 21.16 11.28
CA ARG A 307 -11.28 21.17 12.33
C ARG A 307 -10.43 19.92 12.27
N ALA A 308 -11.03 18.78 11.93
CA ALA A 308 -10.30 17.55 11.82
C ALA A 308 -10.89 16.61 10.77
N VAL A 309 -10.03 15.78 10.19
CA VAL A 309 -10.44 14.63 9.37
C VAL A 309 -9.76 13.38 9.89
N VAL A 310 -10.55 12.38 10.28
CA VAL A 310 -10.07 11.04 10.61
C VAL A 310 -9.99 10.22 9.33
N ALA A 311 -8.79 9.78 8.95
CA ALA A 311 -8.57 9.16 7.65
C ALA A 311 -7.59 8.00 7.67
N THR A 312 -7.81 7.04 6.77
CA THR A 312 -6.78 6.03 6.43
C THR A 312 -5.78 6.62 5.43
N SER A 313 -4.97 5.76 4.80
CA SER A 313 -4.10 6.11 3.68
C SER A 313 -4.78 6.75 2.45
N SER A 314 -6.10 6.87 2.48
CA SER A 314 -6.87 7.60 1.46
C SER A 314 -6.49 9.07 1.31
N LEU A 315 -5.84 9.67 2.32
CA LEU A 315 -5.32 11.05 2.27
C LEU A 315 -3.77 11.12 2.29
N ASP A 316 -3.06 9.98 2.22
CA ASP A 316 -1.57 9.94 2.30
C ASP A 316 -0.91 10.67 1.11
N LEU A 317 -1.57 10.69 -0.06
CA LEU A 317 -0.98 11.08 -1.34
C LEU A 317 -1.62 12.31 -2.00
N GLY A 318 -0.75 13.16 -2.55
CA GLY A 318 -0.99 14.06 -3.67
C GLY A 318 -1.84 15.31 -3.49
N ILE A 319 -2.96 15.26 -2.77
CA ILE A 319 -3.93 16.38 -2.83
C ILE A 319 -3.48 17.50 -1.88
N ASP A 320 -3.55 18.75 -2.37
CA ASP A 320 -3.35 19.92 -1.52
C ASP A 320 -4.62 20.16 -0.70
N TRP A 321 -4.56 19.81 0.59
CA TRP A 321 -5.72 19.83 1.49
C TRP A 321 -5.93 21.17 2.21
N GLY A 322 -5.17 22.21 1.86
CA GLY A 322 -5.18 23.51 2.52
C GLY A 322 -4.19 23.60 3.69
N ASP A 323 -4.28 24.68 4.48
CA ASP A 323 -3.42 24.97 5.64
C ASP A 323 -3.74 24.01 6.82
N VAL A 324 -3.34 22.73 6.69
CA VAL A 324 -3.31 21.75 7.77
C VAL A 324 -2.15 22.09 8.69
N ASP A 325 -2.38 22.24 9.99
CA ASP A 325 -1.35 22.65 10.95
C ASP A 325 -0.82 21.52 11.82
N LEU A 326 -1.55 20.40 11.91
CA LEU A 326 -1.16 19.23 12.69
C LEU A 326 -1.53 17.91 12.02
N VAL A 327 -0.60 16.96 12.06
CA VAL A 327 -0.87 15.56 11.72
C VAL A 327 -0.78 14.70 12.98
N LEU A 328 -1.83 13.94 13.28
CA LEU A 328 -1.80 12.89 14.29
C LEU A 328 -1.71 11.53 13.62
N GLN A 329 -0.81 10.67 14.08
CA GLN A 329 -0.66 9.30 13.62
C GLN A 329 -1.10 8.36 14.75
N VAL A 330 -2.31 7.80 14.63
CA VAL A 330 -2.87 6.88 15.63
C VAL A 330 -2.47 5.44 15.32
N GLY A 331 -1.88 4.81 16.32
CA GLY A 331 -1.12 3.58 16.19
C GLY A 331 0.23 3.80 15.52
N ALA A 332 1.12 2.82 15.64
CA ALA A 332 2.46 2.93 15.09
C ALA A 332 2.50 3.15 13.56
N PRO A 333 3.51 3.85 13.02
CA PRO A 333 3.51 4.30 11.62
C PRO A 333 3.67 3.19 10.59
N LYS A 334 4.17 2.00 10.99
CA LYS A 334 4.49 0.84 10.15
C LYS A 334 5.56 1.06 9.08
N GLY A 335 5.96 2.30 8.79
CA GLY A 335 7.09 2.64 7.94
C GLY A 335 7.45 4.13 7.95
N VAL A 336 8.75 4.44 7.86
CA VAL A 336 9.31 5.80 7.93
C VAL A 336 8.91 6.66 6.73
N SER A 337 9.04 6.12 5.52
CA SER A 337 8.71 6.86 4.29
C SER A 337 7.24 7.29 4.27
N ARG A 338 6.34 6.41 4.73
CA ARG A 338 4.91 6.72 4.87
C ARG A 338 4.65 7.77 5.93
N LEU A 339 5.32 7.66 7.08
CA LEU A 339 5.19 8.65 8.14
C LEU A 339 5.57 10.05 7.62
N LEU A 340 6.71 10.18 6.94
CA LEU A 340 7.13 11.45 6.36
C LEU A 340 6.16 11.98 5.29
N GLN A 341 5.54 11.10 4.50
CA GLN A 341 4.48 11.50 3.55
C GLN A 341 3.24 12.07 4.26
N ARG A 342 2.81 11.42 5.34
CA ARG A 342 1.69 11.89 6.19
C ARG A 342 2.02 13.22 6.84
N ILE A 343 3.19 13.33 7.45
CA ILE A 343 3.67 14.55 8.13
C ILE A 343 3.79 15.71 7.14
N GLY A 344 4.27 15.44 5.93
CA GLY A 344 4.35 16.46 4.86
C GLY A 344 3.00 17.03 4.42
N ARG A 345 1.88 16.55 4.96
CA ARG A 345 0.56 17.18 4.81
C ARG A 345 0.34 18.34 5.78
N ALA A 346 1.03 18.38 6.92
CA ALA A 346 1.01 19.53 7.83
C ALA A 346 2.00 20.61 7.36
N ASN A 347 1.55 21.87 7.38
CA ASN A 347 2.25 23.09 6.99
C ASN A 347 2.95 22.96 5.62
N HIS A 348 2.16 23.09 4.55
CA HIS A 348 2.63 23.01 3.16
C HIS A 348 3.45 24.25 2.70
N ARG A 349 3.91 25.08 3.65
CA ARG A 349 4.67 26.32 3.40
C ARG A 349 6.17 26.04 3.51
N LEU A 350 6.92 26.54 2.52
CA LEU A 350 8.36 26.38 2.49
C LEU A 350 9.02 27.21 3.61
N GLY A 351 9.54 26.54 4.64
CA GLY A 351 10.29 27.18 5.73
C GLY A 351 9.68 27.08 7.13
N GLU A 352 8.50 26.48 7.27
CA GLU A 352 7.92 26.13 8.57
C GLU A 352 8.04 24.63 8.83
N PRO A 353 8.29 24.17 10.06
CA PRO A 353 8.30 22.75 10.37
C PRO A 353 6.88 22.18 10.31
N SER A 354 6.72 21.04 9.64
CA SER A 354 5.52 20.21 9.77
C SER A 354 5.44 19.70 11.21
N LYS A 355 4.27 19.84 11.85
CA LYS A 355 4.03 19.34 13.21
C LYS A 355 3.31 18.00 13.16
N ALA A 356 3.79 17.06 13.98
CA ALA A 356 3.14 15.77 14.09
C ALA A 356 3.19 15.18 15.50
N ILE A 357 2.13 14.44 15.85
CA ILE A 357 2.02 13.70 17.10
C ILE A 357 1.77 12.22 16.79
N LEU A 358 2.66 11.35 17.26
CA LEU A 358 2.50 9.90 17.18
C LEU A 358 1.75 9.42 18.44
N VAL A 359 0.69 8.64 18.25
CA VAL A 359 -0.16 8.14 19.33
C VAL A 359 -0.08 6.61 19.35
N PRO A 360 0.91 6.00 20.05
CA PRO A 360 1.06 4.55 20.09
C PRO A 360 -0.17 3.90 20.76
N ALA A 361 -0.59 2.71 20.33
CA ALA A 361 -1.71 2.02 20.97
C ALA A 361 -1.28 1.18 22.19
N ASN A 362 -0.03 0.71 22.22
CA ASN A 362 0.52 -0.14 23.27
C ASN A 362 2.04 0.08 23.43
N ARG A 363 2.65 -0.61 24.41
CA ARG A 363 4.07 -0.49 24.74
C ARG A 363 5.03 -0.84 23.59
N PHE A 364 4.73 -1.85 22.77
CA PHE A 364 5.58 -2.17 21.61
C PHE A 364 5.44 -1.11 20.50
N GLU A 365 4.24 -0.59 20.28
CA GLU A 365 4.01 0.50 19.34
C GLU A 365 4.75 1.78 19.73
N LEU A 366 4.94 2.03 21.04
CA LEU A 366 5.80 3.12 21.51
C LEU A 366 7.26 2.94 21.05
N LEU A 367 7.81 1.72 21.18
CA LEU A 367 9.16 1.42 20.70
C LEU A 367 9.26 1.58 19.18
N GLU A 368 8.21 1.19 18.44
CA GLU A 368 8.13 1.39 16.99
C GLU A 368 8.10 2.88 16.62
N CYS A 369 7.33 3.70 17.34
CA CYS A 369 7.32 5.15 17.17
C CYS A 369 8.70 5.76 17.43
N GLN A 370 9.40 5.32 18.49
CA GLN A 370 10.75 5.78 18.78
C GLN A 370 11.74 5.36 17.68
N ALA A 371 11.67 4.11 17.21
CA ALA A 371 12.49 3.63 16.11
C ALA A 371 12.27 4.44 14.83
N ALA A 372 11.04 4.87 14.56
CA ALA A 372 10.74 5.75 13.43
C ALA A 372 11.36 7.14 13.58
N LEU A 373 11.38 7.72 14.79
CA LEU A 373 12.06 8.99 15.05
C LEU A 373 13.58 8.87 14.86
N ASP A 374 14.19 7.83 15.43
CA ASP A 374 15.62 7.54 15.28
C ASP A 374 15.99 7.43 13.78
N ALA A 375 15.18 6.73 12.99
CA ALA A 375 15.40 6.56 11.56
C ALA A 375 15.25 7.88 10.76
N ILE A 376 14.26 8.71 11.09
CA ILE A 376 14.10 10.05 10.49
C ILE A 376 15.31 10.92 10.80
N GLU A 377 15.80 10.91 12.04
CA GLU A 377 16.98 11.66 12.44
C GLU A 377 18.25 11.18 11.73
N ALA A 378 18.37 9.87 11.50
CA ALA A 378 19.45 9.28 10.72
C ALA A 378 19.29 9.46 9.18
N GLY A 379 18.18 10.03 8.70
CA GLY A 379 17.88 10.16 7.28
C GLY A 379 17.62 8.84 6.56
N GLN A 380 17.24 7.80 7.30
CA GLN A 380 16.99 6.45 6.79
C GLN A 380 15.53 6.33 6.35
N LEU A 381 15.32 5.83 5.14
CA LEU A 381 13.99 5.68 4.53
C LEU A 381 13.72 4.22 4.18
N ASP A 382 12.45 3.84 4.31
CA ASP A 382 11.98 2.51 3.95
C ASP A 382 11.59 2.45 2.47
N GLY A 383 11.85 1.30 1.85
CA GLY A 383 11.37 0.96 0.51
C GLY A 383 11.76 -0.48 0.16
N PRO A 384 10.87 -1.26 -0.48
CA PRO A 384 11.27 -2.58 -0.97
C PRO A 384 12.36 -2.44 -2.05
N PRO A 385 13.22 -3.44 -2.23
CA PRO A 385 14.16 -3.44 -3.35
C PRO A 385 13.39 -3.49 -4.68
N PRO A 386 13.91 -2.87 -5.75
CA PRO A 386 13.28 -2.90 -7.08
C PRO A 386 13.04 -4.32 -7.55
N GLN A 387 11.89 -4.54 -8.20
CA GLN A 387 11.48 -5.86 -8.67
C GLN A 387 11.37 -5.90 -10.20
N PRO A 388 11.62 -7.07 -10.84
CA PRO A 388 11.34 -7.25 -12.26
C PRO A 388 9.86 -7.08 -12.60
N GLY A 389 9.52 -6.65 -13.80
CA GLY A 389 8.13 -6.47 -14.23
C GLY A 389 7.36 -7.80 -14.34
N GLY A 390 6.05 -7.77 -14.08
CA GLY A 390 5.18 -8.95 -14.19
C GLY A 390 4.97 -9.45 -15.63
N LEU A 391 5.04 -10.76 -15.86
CA LEU A 391 4.80 -11.37 -17.18
C LEU A 391 3.34 -11.28 -17.62
N ASP A 392 2.41 -11.26 -16.66
CA ASP A 392 0.98 -11.07 -16.91
C ASP A 392 0.65 -9.64 -17.35
N VAL A 393 1.34 -8.65 -16.78
CA VAL A 393 1.26 -7.25 -17.23
C VAL A 393 1.84 -7.11 -18.64
N LEU A 394 2.96 -7.78 -18.93
CA LEU A 394 3.52 -7.83 -20.28
C LEU A 394 2.55 -8.46 -21.29
N ALA A 395 1.89 -9.57 -20.93
CA ALA A 395 0.87 -10.20 -21.76
C ALA A 395 -0.27 -9.23 -22.08
N GLN A 396 -0.72 -8.46 -21.09
CA GLN A 396 -1.70 -7.39 -21.30
C GLN A 396 -1.19 -6.32 -22.27
N HIS A 397 0.06 -5.88 -22.12
CA HIS A 397 0.66 -4.87 -23.00
C HIS A 397 0.77 -5.34 -24.46
N VAL A 398 1.17 -6.59 -24.70
CA VAL A 398 1.25 -7.20 -26.05
C VAL A 398 -0.11 -7.19 -26.75
N VAL A 399 -1.20 -7.53 -26.04
CA VAL A 399 -2.56 -7.40 -26.60
C VAL A 399 -2.88 -5.94 -26.93
N GLY A 400 -2.51 -5.01 -26.05
CA GLY A 400 -2.71 -3.57 -26.27
C GLY A 400 -2.01 -3.06 -27.53
N MET A 401 -0.79 -3.52 -27.79
CA MET A 401 -0.04 -3.19 -29.01
C MET A 401 -0.74 -3.70 -30.26
N ALA A 402 -1.19 -4.95 -30.26
CA ALA A 402 -1.98 -5.51 -31.35
C ALA A 402 -3.30 -4.77 -31.61
N CYS A 403 -3.90 -4.17 -30.56
CA CYS A 403 -5.13 -3.38 -30.68
C CYS A 403 -4.92 -2.04 -31.39
N SER A 404 -3.73 -1.45 -31.23
CA SER A 404 -3.34 -0.21 -31.92
C SER A 404 -2.97 -0.50 -33.37
N GLY A 405 -2.19 -1.56 -33.62
CA GLY A 405 -1.87 -2.01 -34.97
C GLY A 405 -0.97 -3.24 -35.00
N PRO A 406 -0.67 -3.81 -36.18
CA PRO A 406 0.24 -4.92 -36.30
C PRO A 406 1.67 -4.55 -35.85
N PHE A 407 2.33 -5.43 -35.11
CA PHE A 407 3.69 -5.22 -34.59
C PHE A 407 4.64 -6.36 -34.97
N HIS A 408 5.93 -6.08 -35.03
CA HIS A 408 6.97 -7.11 -35.19
C HIS A 408 7.49 -7.54 -33.80
N PRO A 409 7.54 -8.85 -33.47
CA PRO A 409 7.96 -9.31 -32.13
C PRO A 409 9.35 -8.80 -31.72
N ASP A 410 10.35 -8.85 -32.60
CA ASP A 410 11.70 -8.37 -32.27
C ASP A 410 11.76 -6.87 -31.97
N ALA A 411 10.99 -6.07 -32.72
CA ALA A 411 10.92 -4.62 -32.49
C ALA A 411 10.24 -4.33 -31.14
N LEU A 412 9.18 -5.06 -30.82
CA LEU A 412 8.50 -4.94 -29.54
C LEU A 412 9.39 -5.40 -28.37
N TYR A 413 10.20 -6.45 -28.54
CA TYR A 413 11.18 -6.86 -27.53
C TYR A 413 12.22 -5.76 -27.25
N GLY A 414 12.75 -5.13 -28.31
CA GLY A 414 13.65 -3.99 -28.19
C GLY A 414 13.01 -2.78 -27.48
N GLU A 415 11.70 -2.56 -27.70
CA GLU A 415 10.91 -1.54 -27.00
C GLU A 415 10.71 -1.92 -25.51
N VAL A 416 10.29 -3.14 -25.21
CA VAL A 416 10.00 -3.62 -23.84
C VAL A 416 11.24 -3.58 -22.95
N THR A 417 12.39 -4.01 -23.45
CA THR A 417 13.65 -4.06 -22.67
C THR A 417 14.27 -2.68 -22.39
N ARG A 418 13.67 -1.59 -22.91
CA ARG A 418 13.97 -0.21 -22.54
C ARG A 418 13.16 0.28 -21.34
N ALA A 419 12.14 -0.45 -20.92
CA ALA A 419 11.41 -0.15 -19.69
C ALA A 419 12.20 -0.69 -18.48
N GLY A 420 12.43 0.14 -17.46
CA GLY A 420 13.23 -0.21 -16.28
C GLY A 420 12.92 -1.58 -15.65
N PRO A 421 11.64 -1.88 -15.30
CA PRO A 421 11.28 -3.18 -14.74
C PRO A 421 11.55 -4.39 -15.66
N TYR A 422 11.63 -4.19 -16.97
CA TYR A 422 11.81 -5.23 -17.99
C TYR A 422 13.20 -5.21 -18.62
N ALA A 423 14.14 -4.43 -18.08
CA ALA A 423 15.48 -4.26 -18.64
C ALA A 423 16.29 -5.56 -18.72
N GLY A 424 16.05 -6.47 -17.76
CA GLY A 424 16.63 -7.81 -17.69
C GLY A 424 15.67 -8.93 -18.13
N LEU A 425 14.61 -8.62 -18.88
CA LEU A 425 13.68 -9.62 -19.40
C LEU A 425 14.42 -10.54 -20.39
N ASP A 426 14.39 -11.84 -20.12
CA ASP A 426 14.96 -12.83 -21.04
C ASP A 426 14.14 -12.94 -22.33
N ARG A 427 14.82 -13.19 -23.45
CA ARG A 427 14.18 -13.31 -24.76
C ARG A 427 13.16 -14.45 -24.81
N ARG A 428 13.47 -15.58 -24.18
CA ARG A 428 12.56 -16.74 -24.08
C ARG A 428 11.29 -16.35 -23.33
N ASP A 429 11.40 -15.64 -22.21
CA ASP A 429 10.24 -15.20 -21.43
C ASP A 429 9.34 -14.26 -22.23
N PHE A 430 9.92 -13.39 -23.06
CA PHE A 430 9.15 -12.56 -23.99
C PHE A 430 8.43 -13.40 -25.07
N ASP A 431 9.13 -14.33 -25.71
CA ASP A 431 8.55 -15.18 -26.75
C ASP A 431 7.45 -16.08 -26.20
N ASP A 432 7.60 -16.63 -24.99
CA ASP A 432 6.56 -17.38 -24.26
C ASP A 432 5.30 -16.52 -24.06
N VAL A 433 5.47 -15.25 -23.69
CA VAL A 433 4.35 -14.30 -23.52
C VAL A 433 3.67 -14.01 -24.87
N VAL A 434 4.42 -13.76 -25.94
CA VAL A 434 3.85 -13.55 -27.27
C VAL A 434 3.11 -14.80 -27.75
N GLY A 435 3.67 -16.00 -27.54
CA GLY A 435 3.04 -17.27 -27.87
C GLY A 435 1.72 -17.49 -27.12
N PHE A 436 1.72 -17.28 -25.80
CA PHE A 436 0.51 -17.34 -24.98
C PHE A 436 -0.55 -16.33 -25.41
N VAL A 437 -0.16 -15.11 -25.78
CA VAL A 437 -1.12 -14.12 -26.27
C VAL A 437 -1.64 -14.52 -27.65
N ALA A 438 -0.78 -15.05 -28.52
CA ALA A 438 -1.15 -15.42 -29.88
C ALA A 438 -2.15 -16.58 -29.92
N THR A 439 -1.90 -17.66 -29.18
CA THR A 439 -2.69 -18.90 -29.29
C THR A 439 -3.29 -19.39 -27.97
N GLY A 440 -2.85 -18.87 -26.83
CA GLY A 440 -3.17 -19.42 -25.52
C GLY A 440 -2.10 -20.39 -24.97
N GLY A 441 -1.04 -20.66 -25.74
CA GLY A 441 -0.02 -21.65 -25.38
C GLY A 441 -0.44 -23.09 -25.74
N TYR A 442 0.32 -24.09 -25.29
CA TYR A 442 0.09 -25.49 -25.64
C TYR A 442 -1.25 -26.00 -25.09
N ALA A 443 -1.55 -25.76 -23.81
CA ALA A 443 -2.75 -26.29 -23.17
C ALA A 443 -4.08 -25.65 -23.64
N LEU A 444 -4.03 -24.44 -24.20
CA LEU A 444 -5.23 -23.66 -24.55
C LEU A 444 -5.37 -23.39 -26.07
N GLY A 445 -4.39 -23.79 -26.87
CA GLY A 445 -4.27 -23.53 -28.31
C GLY A 445 -5.43 -24.06 -29.17
N GLU A 446 -6.08 -25.12 -28.71
CA GLU A 446 -7.23 -25.75 -29.38
C GLU A 446 -8.51 -24.90 -29.31
N TYR A 447 -8.60 -23.93 -28.39
CA TYR A 447 -9.79 -23.11 -28.25
C TYR A 447 -9.63 -21.75 -28.95
N GLU A 448 -10.45 -21.51 -29.99
CA GLU A 448 -10.44 -20.24 -30.75
C GLU A 448 -10.57 -18.98 -29.89
N ARG A 449 -11.22 -19.08 -28.72
CA ARG A 449 -11.38 -17.95 -27.78
C ARG A 449 -10.05 -17.43 -27.23
N TYR A 450 -8.98 -18.22 -27.23
CA TYR A 450 -7.66 -17.83 -26.71
C TYR A 450 -6.68 -17.41 -27.81
N ARG A 451 -7.04 -17.60 -29.09
CA ARG A 451 -6.26 -17.14 -30.25
C ARG A 451 -6.46 -15.65 -30.50
N ARG A 452 -5.77 -14.81 -29.71
CA ARG A 452 -5.98 -13.34 -29.74
C ARG A 452 -5.21 -12.64 -30.86
N LEU A 453 -4.13 -13.23 -31.36
CA LEU A 453 -3.34 -12.67 -32.46
C LEU A 453 -3.38 -13.56 -33.70
N ARG A 454 -3.08 -12.96 -34.85
CA ARG A 454 -2.89 -13.66 -36.13
C ARG A 454 -1.73 -13.05 -36.91
N PRO A 455 -1.08 -13.81 -37.82
CA PRO A 455 -0.13 -13.24 -38.75
C PRO A 455 -0.74 -12.10 -39.57
N ALA A 456 0.02 -11.02 -39.72
CA ALA A 456 -0.35 -9.82 -40.48
C ALA A 456 0.60 -9.54 -41.65
N GLY A 457 1.42 -10.52 -42.03
CA GLY A 457 2.43 -10.42 -43.09
C GLY A 457 3.77 -9.82 -42.62
N GLY A 458 4.86 -10.14 -43.32
CA GLY A 458 6.19 -9.58 -43.05
C GLY A 458 6.71 -9.82 -41.62
N GLY A 459 6.42 -11.00 -41.04
CA GLY A 459 6.78 -11.34 -39.66
C GLY A 459 5.96 -10.64 -38.57
N ARG A 460 4.96 -9.82 -38.95
CA ARG A 460 4.14 -9.06 -37.99
C ARG A 460 2.96 -9.88 -37.47
N LEU A 461 2.55 -9.56 -36.24
CA LEU A 461 1.35 -10.06 -35.60
C LEU A 461 0.35 -8.92 -35.42
N GLY A 462 -0.92 -9.20 -35.70
CA GLY A 462 -2.03 -8.27 -35.48
C GLY A 462 -3.16 -8.92 -34.69
N ILE A 463 -4.12 -8.10 -34.23
CA ILE A 463 -5.28 -8.63 -33.53
C ILE A 463 -6.09 -9.58 -34.42
N ALA A 464 -6.47 -10.73 -33.89
CA ALA A 464 -7.20 -11.74 -34.66
C ALA A 464 -8.61 -11.26 -35.04
N HIS A 465 -9.29 -10.59 -34.11
CA HIS A 465 -10.66 -10.11 -34.30
C HIS A 465 -10.96 -8.88 -33.42
N GLN A 466 -11.81 -7.97 -33.90
CA GLN A 466 -12.20 -6.75 -33.17
C GLN A 466 -12.86 -7.01 -31.80
N ARG A 467 -13.43 -8.21 -31.61
CA ARG A 467 -13.97 -8.64 -30.30
C ARG A 467 -12.92 -8.60 -29.20
N PHE A 468 -11.68 -9.01 -29.51
CA PHE A 468 -10.58 -9.03 -28.54
C PHE A 468 -10.12 -7.61 -28.20
N ALA A 469 -10.10 -6.71 -29.18
CA ALA A 469 -9.81 -5.30 -28.93
C ALA A 469 -10.89 -4.63 -28.04
N ARG A 470 -12.17 -4.96 -28.24
CA ARG A 470 -13.26 -4.49 -27.37
C ARG A 470 -13.11 -5.06 -25.95
N ALA A 471 -12.87 -6.37 -25.83
CA ALA A 471 -12.69 -7.04 -24.54
C ALA A 471 -11.49 -6.46 -23.76
N TYR A 472 -10.35 -6.26 -24.43
CA TYR A 472 -9.17 -5.63 -23.86
C TYR A 472 -9.49 -4.25 -23.25
N ARG A 473 -10.09 -3.35 -24.05
CA ARG A 473 -10.40 -1.97 -23.62
C ARG A 473 -11.38 -1.90 -22.44
N MET A 474 -12.22 -2.92 -22.24
CA MET A 474 -13.13 -3.00 -21.09
C MET A 474 -12.47 -3.53 -19.81
N ASN A 475 -11.38 -4.29 -19.94
CA ASN A 475 -10.78 -5.06 -18.84
C ASN A 475 -9.36 -4.61 -18.46
N ILE A 476 -8.75 -3.72 -19.24
CA ILE A 476 -7.41 -3.15 -19.03
C ILE A 476 -7.21 -2.59 -17.62
N GLY A 477 -6.02 -2.80 -17.08
CA GLY A 477 -5.60 -2.42 -15.74
C GLY A 477 -5.04 -3.60 -14.95
N THR A 478 -4.37 -3.28 -13.83
CA THR A 478 -3.70 -4.28 -12.98
C THR A 478 -4.30 -4.39 -11.58
N ILE A 479 -5.27 -3.52 -11.25
CA ILE A 479 -5.97 -3.57 -9.97
C ILE A 479 -7.04 -4.67 -10.02
N VAL A 480 -6.92 -5.65 -9.13
CA VAL A 480 -7.91 -6.70 -8.88
C VAL A 480 -8.42 -6.56 -7.45
N GLU A 481 -9.62 -5.97 -7.29
CA GLU A 481 -10.21 -5.66 -5.98
C GLU A 481 -10.84 -6.90 -5.33
N SER A 482 -10.80 -6.95 -3.99
CA SER A 482 -11.59 -7.90 -3.21
C SER A 482 -13.09 -7.68 -3.43
N PRO A 483 -13.92 -8.73 -3.43
CA PRO A 483 -15.36 -8.57 -3.67
C PRO A 483 -16.01 -7.69 -2.60
N THR A 484 -16.73 -6.65 -3.03
CA THR A 484 -17.55 -5.80 -2.14
C THR A 484 -19.05 -5.93 -2.44
N LEU A 485 -19.87 -5.61 -1.44
CA LEU A 485 -21.33 -5.46 -1.51
C LEU A 485 -21.73 -4.04 -1.08
N LYS A 486 -22.75 -3.48 -1.73
CA LYS A 486 -23.23 -2.12 -1.43
C LYS A 486 -24.07 -2.12 -0.16
N VAL A 487 -23.72 -1.29 0.82
CA VAL A 487 -24.48 -1.13 2.07
C VAL A 487 -25.57 -0.07 1.88
N ARG A 488 -26.82 -0.44 2.18
CA ARG A 488 -27.98 0.45 2.06
C ARG A 488 -28.67 0.66 3.39
N VAL A 489 -28.89 1.94 3.74
CA VAL A 489 -29.64 2.39 4.92
C VAL A 489 -30.82 3.23 4.44
N GLY A 490 -32.05 2.83 4.78
CA GLY A 490 -33.25 3.62 4.46
C GLY A 490 -33.41 4.00 2.98
N GLY A 491 -33.05 3.09 2.05
CA GLY A 491 -33.11 3.32 0.61
C GLY A 491 -31.81 3.87 -0.02
N ARG A 492 -30.96 4.55 0.76
CA ARG A 492 -29.72 5.19 0.29
C ARG A 492 -28.49 4.28 0.42
N VAL A 493 -27.63 4.27 -0.60
CA VAL A 493 -26.32 3.60 -0.53
C VAL A 493 -25.34 4.49 0.24
N VAL A 494 -24.77 3.96 1.32
CA VAL A 494 -23.84 4.68 2.20
C VAL A 494 -22.37 4.33 1.92
N GLY A 495 -22.11 3.16 1.33
CA GLY A 495 -20.76 2.73 0.96
C GLY A 495 -20.72 1.26 0.55
N GLU A 496 -19.52 0.69 0.58
CA GLU A 496 -19.28 -0.71 0.21
C GLU A 496 -18.41 -1.46 1.24
N VAL A 497 -18.80 -2.70 1.55
CA VAL A 497 -18.15 -3.59 2.52
C VAL A 497 -17.69 -4.88 1.84
N GLU A 498 -16.61 -5.51 2.31
CA GLU A 498 -16.12 -6.76 1.74
C GLU A 498 -17.14 -7.90 1.95
N GLU A 499 -17.33 -8.72 0.91
CA GLU A 499 -18.29 -9.82 0.89
C GLU A 499 -18.00 -10.85 1.99
N ILE A 500 -16.72 -11.09 2.28
CA ILE A 500 -16.28 -12.04 3.32
C ILE A 500 -16.77 -11.63 4.72
N PHE A 501 -16.83 -10.33 5.02
CA PHE A 501 -17.35 -9.84 6.28
C PHE A 501 -18.86 -10.11 6.38
N VAL A 502 -19.60 -9.84 5.29
CA VAL A 502 -21.05 -10.04 5.25
C VAL A 502 -21.44 -11.52 5.35
N GLN A 503 -20.61 -12.42 4.83
CA GLN A 503 -20.82 -13.88 4.96
C GLN A 503 -20.79 -14.35 6.42
N GLY A 504 -20.12 -13.62 7.31
CA GLY A 504 -20.10 -13.89 8.75
C GLY A 504 -21.22 -13.22 9.56
N LEU A 505 -22.20 -12.57 8.91
CA LEU A 505 -23.31 -11.89 9.58
C LEU A 505 -24.60 -12.72 9.52
N VAL A 506 -25.36 -12.70 10.62
CA VAL A 506 -26.74 -13.21 10.69
C VAL A 506 -27.72 -12.06 10.90
N PRO A 507 -28.95 -12.12 10.35
CA PRO A 507 -29.93 -11.05 10.54
C PRO A 507 -30.14 -10.72 12.03
N GLY A 508 -30.11 -9.43 12.38
CA GLY A 508 -30.11 -8.94 13.75
C GLY A 508 -28.72 -8.55 14.29
N ASP A 509 -27.64 -9.04 13.67
CA ASP A 509 -26.29 -8.57 13.98
C ASP A 509 -26.15 -7.05 13.76
N THR A 510 -25.45 -6.37 14.66
CA THR A 510 -25.11 -4.96 14.48
C THR A 510 -23.66 -4.78 14.07
N PHE A 511 -23.37 -3.78 13.24
CA PHE A 511 -22.02 -3.43 12.84
C PHE A 511 -21.84 -1.92 12.62
N MET A 512 -20.62 -1.42 12.83
CA MET A 512 -20.27 -0.02 12.58
C MET A 512 -19.90 0.21 11.12
N PHE A 513 -20.53 1.21 10.50
CA PHE A 513 -20.21 1.63 9.14
C PHE A 513 -20.69 3.06 8.84
N ALA A 514 -19.85 3.85 8.18
CA ALA A 514 -20.12 5.24 7.79
C ALA A 514 -20.50 6.13 8.99
N GLY A 515 -19.84 5.95 10.14
CA GLY A 515 -20.09 6.68 11.38
C GLY A 515 -21.44 6.38 12.03
N GLN A 516 -22.04 5.22 11.73
CA GLN A 516 -23.34 4.80 12.25
C GLN A 516 -23.31 3.33 12.68
N VAL A 517 -24.13 2.99 13.68
CA VAL A 517 -24.42 1.60 14.04
C VAL A 517 -25.59 1.10 13.18
N LEU A 518 -25.35 0.04 12.42
CA LEU A 518 -26.29 -0.55 11.48
C LEU A 518 -26.65 -1.96 11.90
N GLU A 519 -27.92 -2.32 11.85
CA GLU A 519 -28.39 -3.70 11.99
C GLU A 519 -28.51 -4.35 10.61
N PHE A 520 -27.94 -5.55 10.48
CA PHE A 520 -27.99 -6.36 9.27
C PHE A 520 -29.36 -7.03 9.13
N LEU A 521 -30.05 -6.78 8.02
CA LEU A 521 -31.36 -7.37 7.72
C LEU A 521 -31.28 -8.52 6.71
N GLY A 522 -30.14 -8.67 6.04
CA GLY A 522 -29.93 -9.67 4.98
C GLY A 522 -29.30 -9.10 3.71
N VAL A 523 -28.95 -9.99 2.78
CA VAL A 523 -28.45 -9.63 1.46
C VAL A 523 -29.58 -9.80 0.43
N ARG A 524 -29.80 -8.78 -0.41
CA ARG A 524 -30.68 -8.85 -1.58
C ARG A 524 -29.84 -8.51 -2.81
N GLU A 525 -29.72 -9.46 -3.73
CA GLU A 525 -28.87 -9.37 -4.93
C GLU A 525 -27.40 -9.05 -4.61
N THR A 526 -26.98 -7.79 -4.80
CA THR A 526 -25.60 -7.30 -4.55
C THR A 526 -25.56 -6.25 -3.43
N MET A 527 -26.61 -6.23 -2.60
CA MET A 527 -26.84 -5.17 -1.62
C MET A 527 -27.09 -5.73 -0.22
N VAL A 528 -26.41 -5.14 0.75
CA VAL A 528 -26.60 -5.38 2.18
C VAL A 528 -27.72 -4.46 2.66
N ALA A 529 -28.87 -5.03 3.01
CA ALA A 529 -29.98 -4.29 3.57
C ALA A 529 -29.74 -4.05 5.07
N THR A 530 -29.83 -2.78 5.50
CA THR A 530 -29.61 -2.40 6.88
C THR A 530 -30.60 -1.36 7.37
N ARG A 531 -30.78 -1.26 8.69
CA ARG A 531 -31.46 -0.14 9.37
C ARG A 531 -30.55 0.43 10.46
N ARG A 532 -30.80 1.68 10.86
CA ARG A 532 -30.09 2.26 12.02
C ARG A 532 -30.49 1.53 13.29
N ALA A 533 -29.52 1.28 14.16
CA ALA A 533 -29.72 0.67 15.45
C ALA A 533 -28.90 1.40 16.52
N SER A 534 -29.22 1.12 17.78
CA SER A 534 -28.43 1.48 18.96
C SER A 534 -28.07 0.17 19.66
N GLY A 535 -26.80 -0.22 19.58
CA GLY A 535 -26.28 -1.42 20.22
C GLY A 535 -24.93 -1.14 20.86
N GLU A 536 -24.64 -1.79 21.99
CA GLU A 536 -23.46 -1.49 22.83
C GLU A 536 -22.17 -2.17 22.33
N ALA A 537 -22.26 -3.19 21.47
CA ALA A 537 -21.10 -3.92 20.94
C ALA A 537 -21.23 -4.27 19.44
N PRO A 538 -21.30 -3.27 18.53
CA PRO A 538 -21.40 -3.53 17.11
C PRO A 538 -20.11 -4.14 16.54
N LYS A 539 -20.26 -5.16 15.68
CA LYS A 539 -19.15 -5.76 14.92
C LYS A 539 -18.46 -4.70 14.04
N VAL A 540 -17.16 -4.88 13.76
CA VAL A 540 -16.42 -3.97 12.88
C VAL A 540 -16.04 -4.69 11.60
N PRO A 541 -16.33 -4.12 10.41
CA PRO A 541 -15.94 -4.72 9.15
C PRO A 541 -14.44 -5.04 9.08
N ALA A 542 -14.12 -6.32 8.98
CA ALA A 542 -12.77 -6.80 8.73
C ALA A 542 -12.50 -6.76 7.21
N TYR A 543 -11.38 -6.14 6.82
CA TYR A 543 -10.96 -6.02 5.42
C TYR A 543 -9.68 -6.81 5.21
N GLY A 544 -9.71 -7.79 4.30
CA GLY A 544 -8.61 -8.73 4.07
C GLY A 544 -7.32 -8.10 3.49
N GLY A 545 -7.36 -6.83 3.10
CA GLY A 545 -6.22 -6.07 2.57
C GLY A 545 -5.75 -4.89 3.44
N GLY A 546 -6.11 -4.85 4.72
CA GLY A 546 -6.11 -3.61 5.49
C GLY A 546 -4.99 -3.36 6.51
N ARG A 547 -4.20 -4.37 6.93
CA ARG A 547 -3.16 -4.16 7.95
C ARG A 547 -1.78 -4.09 7.31
N LEU A 548 -1.11 -2.97 7.54
CA LEU A 548 0.22 -2.69 7.03
C LEU A 548 1.25 -3.38 7.94
N PRO A 549 2.14 -4.22 7.41
CA PRO A 549 3.18 -4.83 8.22
C PRO A 549 4.22 -3.78 8.62
N LEU A 550 4.81 -3.97 9.79
CA LEU A 550 6.02 -3.29 10.24
C LEU A 550 7.13 -3.45 9.19
N THR A 551 7.79 -2.39 8.71
CA THR A 551 8.92 -2.49 7.77
C THR A 551 10.15 -3.17 8.41
N THR A 552 11.00 -3.80 7.58
CA THR A 552 12.15 -4.58 8.08
C THR A 552 13.15 -3.69 8.82
N HIS A 553 13.27 -2.45 8.36
CA HIS A 553 14.12 -1.44 8.99
C HIS A 553 13.58 -1.00 10.36
N LEU A 554 12.27 -0.73 10.48
CA LEU A 554 11.66 -0.42 11.78
C LEU A 554 11.74 -1.61 12.74
N ALA A 555 11.55 -2.84 12.25
CA ALA A 555 11.74 -4.05 13.04
C ALA A 555 13.16 -4.14 13.62
N ASP A 556 14.18 -3.85 12.80
CA ASP A 556 15.57 -3.77 13.25
C ASP A 556 15.78 -2.64 14.27
N GLY A 557 15.17 -1.47 14.06
CA GLY A 557 15.20 -0.36 15.00
C GLY A 557 14.60 -0.71 16.37
N VAL A 558 13.45 -1.38 16.39
CA VAL A 558 12.81 -1.87 17.64
C VAL A 558 13.72 -2.87 18.35
N ARG A 559 14.31 -3.84 17.62
CA ARG A 559 15.27 -4.78 18.21
C ARG A 559 16.52 -4.08 18.73
N ALA A 560 17.01 -3.04 18.04
CA ALA A 560 18.16 -2.24 18.49
C ALA A 560 17.87 -1.48 19.78
N ILE A 561 16.65 -0.95 19.94
CA ILE A 561 16.18 -0.31 21.17
C ILE A 561 16.12 -1.34 22.32
N LEU A 562 15.52 -2.51 22.09
CA LEU A 562 15.41 -3.56 23.10
C LEU A 562 16.80 -4.07 23.56
N ALA A 563 17.75 -4.16 22.63
CA ALA A 563 19.09 -4.67 22.92
C ALA A 563 20.01 -3.68 23.66
N ASP A 564 19.72 -2.37 23.64
CA ASP A 564 20.60 -1.34 24.20
C ASP A 564 19.88 -0.40 25.19
N PRO A 565 20.07 -0.59 26.51
CA PRO A 565 19.47 0.25 27.54
C PRO A 565 19.76 1.76 27.43
N ARG A 566 20.84 2.14 26.75
CA ARG A 566 21.19 3.55 26.53
C ARG A 566 20.15 4.26 25.64
N ARG A 567 19.40 3.51 24.84
CA ARG A 567 18.33 4.02 23.97
C ARG A 567 16.99 4.22 24.67
N TRP A 568 16.86 3.88 25.96
CA TRP A 568 15.60 4.02 26.69
C TRP A 568 15.40 5.41 27.31
N GLN A 569 16.35 6.33 27.10
CA GLN A 569 16.27 7.69 27.65
C GLN A 569 15.01 8.40 27.14
N GLY A 570 14.26 9.01 28.07
CA GLY A 570 13.03 9.75 27.75
C GLY A 570 11.76 8.91 27.57
N MET A 571 11.82 7.59 27.76
CA MET A 571 10.62 6.74 27.74
C MET A 571 9.75 6.90 29.02
N PRO A 572 8.44 6.63 28.94
CA PRO A 572 7.56 6.57 30.11
C PRO A 572 8.07 5.61 31.19
N ALA A 573 7.88 5.97 32.45
CA ALA A 573 8.40 5.23 33.59
C ALA A 573 7.89 3.78 33.65
N ASP A 574 6.63 3.54 33.27
CA ASP A 574 6.02 2.20 33.28
C ASP A 574 6.55 1.30 32.13
N VAL A 575 7.00 1.90 31.03
CA VAL A 575 7.68 1.18 29.94
C VAL A 575 9.12 0.83 30.36
N LEU A 576 9.80 1.74 31.06
CA LEU A 576 11.11 1.44 31.65
C LEU A 576 11.02 0.33 32.69
N GLU A 577 10.01 0.37 33.56
CA GLU A 577 9.70 -0.67 34.53
C GLU A 577 9.51 -2.03 33.81
N TRP A 578 8.67 -2.06 32.77
CA TRP A 578 8.43 -3.25 31.95
C TRP A 578 9.72 -3.86 31.38
N LEU A 579 10.59 -3.05 30.78
CA LEU A 579 11.85 -3.52 30.20
C LEU A 579 12.86 -3.99 31.26
N ARG A 580 12.91 -3.31 32.42
CA ARG A 580 13.79 -3.69 33.55
C ARG A 580 13.35 -5.00 34.18
N VAL A 581 12.05 -5.17 34.44
CA VAL A 581 11.51 -6.42 35.00
C VAL A 581 11.70 -7.57 34.02
N GLN A 582 11.55 -7.36 32.71
CA GLN A 582 11.89 -8.37 31.71
C GLN A 582 13.35 -8.80 31.83
N ARG A 583 14.28 -7.83 31.91
CA ARG A 583 15.71 -8.11 32.00
C ARG A 583 16.08 -8.83 33.31
N TRP A 584 15.28 -8.66 34.36
CA TRP A 584 15.46 -9.36 35.61
C TRP A 584 14.92 -10.80 35.56
N LYS A 585 13.70 -11.02 35.02
CA LYS A 585 13.07 -12.35 34.95
C LYS A 585 13.61 -13.25 33.83
N SER A 586 14.14 -12.66 32.76
CA SER A 586 14.62 -13.36 31.57
C SER A 586 15.71 -12.52 30.89
N VAL A 587 15.69 -12.40 29.57
CA VAL A 587 16.57 -11.52 28.79
C VAL A 587 15.74 -10.68 27.82
N LEU A 588 16.33 -9.59 27.33
CA LEU A 588 15.74 -8.80 26.26
C LEU A 588 16.17 -9.37 24.89
N PRO A 589 15.28 -9.31 23.86
CA PRO A 589 15.64 -9.70 22.51
C PRO A 589 16.89 -8.95 22.03
N LYS A 590 17.87 -9.70 21.51
CA LYS A 590 19.04 -9.14 20.85
C LYS A 590 18.67 -8.69 19.44
N ARG A 591 19.50 -7.81 18.86
CA ARG A 591 19.38 -7.41 17.45
C ARG A 591 19.54 -8.58 16.49
N ASP A 592 20.46 -9.49 16.83
CA ASP A 592 20.77 -10.73 16.13
C ASP A 592 20.24 -11.96 16.90
N GLY A 593 19.82 -12.99 16.16
CA GLY A 593 19.28 -14.22 16.72
C GLY A 593 17.77 -14.19 16.96
N LEU A 594 17.29 -15.10 17.82
CA LEU A 594 15.89 -15.22 18.22
C LEU A 594 15.80 -15.58 19.70
N LEU A 595 15.10 -14.75 20.49
CA LEU A 595 14.71 -15.11 21.85
C LEU A 595 13.45 -15.98 21.77
N VAL A 596 13.49 -17.14 22.42
CA VAL A 596 12.31 -17.98 22.64
C VAL A 596 12.18 -18.31 24.12
N GLU A 597 11.00 -18.03 24.67
CA GLU A 597 10.66 -18.33 26.05
C GLU A 597 9.64 -19.47 26.12
N THR A 598 9.80 -20.37 27.07
CA THR A 598 8.83 -21.44 27.33
C THR A 598 8.45 -21.48 28.80
N PHE A 599 7.16 -21.56 29.11
CA PHE A 599 6.66 -21.63 30.49
C PHE A 599 5.31 -22.36 30.59
N PRO A 600 5.02 -23.03 31.72
CA PRO A 600 3.71 -23.60 31.99
C PRO A 600 2.70 -22.51 32.41
N ARG A 601 1.45 -22.63 31.97
CA ARG A 601 0.32 -21.81 32.45
C ARG A 601 -1.00 -22.51 32.18
N GLY A 602 -1.90 -22.57 33.17
CA GLY A 602 -3.25 -23.11 32.99
C GLY A 602 -3.29 -24.53 32.43
N GLY A 603 -2.37 -25.41 32.88
CA GLY A 603 -2.27 -26.79 32.40
C GLY A 603 -1.71 -26.95 30.97
N LYS A 604 -1.18 -25.88 30.37
CA LYS A 604 -0.60 -25.85 29.02
C LYS A 604 0.85 -25.39 29.09
N TYR A 605 1.62 -25.65 28.05
CA TYR A 605 2.96 -25.09 27.85
C TYR A 605 2.92 -24.06 26.74
N TYR A 606 3.39 -22.84 27.03
CA TYR A 606 3.50 -21.76 26.07
C TYR A 606 4.92 -21.69 25.51
N THR A 607 5.03 -21.44 24.21
CA THR A 607 6.26 -21.12 23.49
C THR A 607 6.10 -19.75 22.86
N VAL A 608 6.85 -18.76 23.34
CA VAL A 608 6.76 -17.37 22.91
C VAL A 608 8.04 -16.97 22.19
N ALA A 609 7.95 -16.60 20.91
CA ALA A 609 9.10 -16.20 20.10
C ALA A 609 9.01 -14.72 19.69
N TYR A 610 10.09 -13.99 19.95
CA TYR A 610 10.19 -12.53 19.75
C TYR A 610 10.81 -12.21 18.39
N CYS A 611 9.97 -12.22 17.36
CA CYS A 611 10.38 -12.28 15.97
C CYS A 611 10.51 -10.89 15.30
N PHE A 612 9.49 -10.02 15.41
CA PHE A 612 9.38 -8.67 14.82
C PHE A 612 9.18 -8.60 13.30
N GLU A 613 8.79 -9.70 12.65
CA GLU A 613 8.68 -9.78 11.19
C GLU A 613 7.31 -9.40 10.64
N GLY A 614 6.41 -8.93 11.52
CA GLY A 614 5.05 -8.57 11.17
C GLY A 614 4.10 -9.75 11.31
N ARG A 615 2.83 -9.40 11.54
CA ARG A 615 1.80 -10.36 11.92
C ARG A 615 1.58 -11.46 10.89
N ASN A 616 1.56 -11.14 9.61
CA ASN A 616 1.30 -12.15 8.58
C ASN A 616 2.44 -13.19 8.51
N ALA A 617 3.71 -12.77 8.61
CA ALA A 617 4.85 -13.67 8.71
C ALA A 617 4.74 -14.58 9.94
N HIS A 618 4.33 -14.02 11.08
CA HIS A 618 4.09 -14.77 12.30
C HIS A 618 2.89 -15.71 12.19
N GLN A 619 1.83 -15.35 11.46
CA GLN A 619 0.71 -16.25 11.19
C GLN A 619 1.17 -17.47 10.39
N THR A 620 1.95 -17.26 9.33
CA THR A 620 2.55 -18.37 8.57
C THR A 620 3.45 -19.23 9.46
N LEU A 621 4.34 -18.60 10.24
CA LEU A 621 5.19 -19.32 11.20
C LEU A 621 4.37 -20.14 12.21
N GLY A 622 3.27 -19.61 12.74
CA GLY A 622 2.40 -20.31 13.69
C GLY A 622 1.74 -21.55 13.08
N MET A 623 1.31 -21.46 11.83
CA MET A 623 0.76 -22.60 11.11
C MET A 623 1.82 -23.69 10.89
N LEU A 624 3.05 -23.32 10.51
CA LEU A 624 4.14 -24.27 10.31
C LEU A 624 4.61 -24.89 11.64
N LEU A 625 4.74 -24.06 12.69
CA LEU A 625 5.10 -24.52 14.03
C LEU A 625 4.08 -25.50 14.59
N THR A 626 2.78 -25.23 14.49
CA THR A 626 1.76 -26.17 14.98
C THR A 626 1.80 -27.50 14.22
N ARG A 627 2.00 -27.52 12.90
CA ARG A 627 2.21 -28.79 12.16
C ARG A 627 3.42 -29.55 12.66
N ARG A 628 4.56 -28.87 12.84
CA ARG A 628 5.79 -29.50 13.30
C ARG A 628 5.68 -30.00 14.74
N MET A 629 5.05 -29.24 15.62
CA MET A 629 4.74 -29.63 16.99
C MET A 629 3.79 -30.84 17.03
N GLN A 630 2.82 -30.93 16.12
CA GLN A 630 1.94 -32.08 15.99
C GLN A 630 2.74 -33.35 15.61
N ARG A 631 3.63 -33.25 14.61
CA ARG A 631 4.53 -34.37 14.21
C ARG A 631 5.48 -34.78 15.34
N ALA A 632 5.91 -33.82 16.16
CA ALA A 632 6.73 -34.06 17.34
C ALA A 632 5.95 -34.60 18.56
N GLY A 633 4.63 -34.82 18.45
CA GLY A 633 3.81 -35.35 19.53
C GLY A 633 3.53 -34.37 20.67
N LEU A 634 3.68 -33.06 20.44
CA LEU A 634 3.52 -32.04 21.48
C LEU A 634 2.06 -31.66 21.75
N GLY A 635 1.14 -31.99 20.84
CA GLY A 635 -0.28 -31.65 20.94
C GLY A 635 -0.53 -30.12 20.99
N PRO A 636 -0.17 -29.37 19.93
CA PRO A 636 -0.46 -27.94 19.84
C PRO A 636 -1.96 -27.68 19.81
N LEU A 637 -2.41 -26.71 20.60
CA LEU A 637 -3.82 -26.36 20.74
C LEU A 637 -4.18 -25.07 20.00
N GLY A 638 -3.19 -24.22 19.71
CA GLY A 638 -3.39 -22.98 18.98
C GLY A 638 -2.18 -22.06 19.00
N PHE A 639 -2.28 -20.96 18.27
CA PHE A 639 -1.30 -19.89 18.28
C PHE A 639 -1.98 -18.52 18.12
N VAL A 640 -1.27 -17.48 18.53
CA VAL A 640 -1.64 -16.08 18.28
C VAL A 640 -0.41 -15.32 17.77
N ALA A 641 -0.64 -14.38 16.85
CA ALA A 641 0.40 -13.65 16.15
C ALA A 641 0.14 -12.14 16.18
N THR A 642 1.15 -11.39 16.62
CA THR A 642 1.20 -9.91 16.58
C THR A 642 2.27 -9.46 15.59
N ASP A 643 2.47 -8.15 15.41
CA ASP A 643 3.60 -7.65 14.59
C ASP A 643 4.98 -7.96 15.19
N TYR A 644 5.04 -8.23 16.49
CA TYR A 644 6.29 -8.31 17.24
C TYR A 644 6.59 -9.74 17.71
N VAL A 645 5.56 -10.45 18.15
CA VAL A 645 5.68 -11.72 18.89
C VAL A 645 4.67 -12.73 18.38
N ILE A 646 5.07 -14.00 18.39
CA ILE A 646 4.18 -15.15 18.24
C ILE A 646 4.16 -15.98 19.53
N ALA A 647 2.99 -16.45 19.93
CA ALA A 647 2.83 -17.42 21.00
C ALA A 647 2.10 -18.67 20.48
N VAL A 648 2.64 -19.85 20.78
CA VAL A 648 2.03 -21.16 20.49
C VAL A 648 1.89 -21.91 21.81
N TRP A 649 0.77 -22.60 22.03
CA TRP A 649 0.57 -23.39 23.25
C TRP A 649 0.21 -24.85 22.96
N SER A 650 0.72 -25.74 23.80
CA SER A 650 0.65 -27.20 23.61
C SER A 650 0.43 -27.95 24.92
N LEU A 651 0.00 -29.22 24.81
CA LEU A 651 -0.22 -30.10 25.95
C LEU A 651 1.08 -30.59 26.58
N ALA A 652 2.10 -30.85 25.76
CA ALA A 652 3.42 -31.26 26.22
C ALA A 652 4.46 -30.15 26.06
N GLU A 653 5.47 -30.16 26.93
CA GLU A 653 6.56 -29.19 26.90
C GLU A 653 7.49 -29.45 25.69
N PRO A 654 7.81 -28.42 24.90
CA PRO A 654 8.82 -28.52 23.85
C PRO A 654 10.22 -28.84 24.41
N ARG A 655 10.90 -29.82 23.82
CA ARG A 655 12.25 -30.24 24.25
C ARG A 655 13.37 -29.83 23.30
N ASP A 656 13.05 -29.51 22.04
CA ASP A 656 14.03 -29.12 21.03
C ASP A 656 13.51 -27.95 20.18
N LEU A 657 13.78 -26.72 20.62
CA LEU A 657 13.43 -25.53 19.86
C LEU A 657 14.25 -25.35 18.58
N LYS A 658 15.46 -25.91 18.50
CA LYS A 658 16.29 -25.79 17.29
C LYS A 658 15.65 -26.54 16.14
N ALA A 659 15.10 -27.72 16.41
CA ALA A 659 14.33 -28.47 15.43
C ALA A 659 13.01 -27.76 15.05
N LEU A 660 12.30 -27.19 16.03
CA LEU A 660 11.03 -26.49 15.75
C LEU A 660 11.20 -25.26 14.84
N PHE A 661 12.29 -24.51 15.00
CA PHE A 661 12.61 -23.32 14.21
C PHE A 661 13.69 -23.56 13.15
N ALA A 662 13.90 -24.80 12.71
CA ALA A 662 14.84 -25.09 11.64
C ALA A 662 14.35 -24.54 10.29
N GLU A 663 15.29 -24.03 9.49
CA GLU A 663 15.04 -23.37 8.20
C GLU A 663 14.38 -24.28 7.16
N ASP A 664 14.52 -25.60 7.31
CA ASP A 664 13.92 -26.63 6.46
C ASP A 664 12.37 -26.61 6.44
N MET A 665 11.73 -25.94 7.41
CA MET A 665 10.27 -25.75 7.43
C MET A 665 9.76 -24.92 6.24
N LEU A 666 10.64 -24.20 5.54
CA LEU A 666 10.30 -23.46 4.33
C LEU A 666 10.38 -24.30 3.06
N GLY A 667 10.87 -25.54 3.14
CA GLY A 667 10.81 -26.52 2.06
C GLY A 667 9.48 -27.28 2.09
N ASP A 668 9.54 -28.55 2.44
CA ASP A 668 8.43 -29.50 2.31
C ASP A 668 7.14 -29.07 3.03
N ASP A 669 7.26 -28.52 4.26
CA ASP A 669 6.10 -28.10 5.07
C ASP A 669 5.35 -26.93 4.42
N LEU A 670 6.08 -26.01 3.78
CA LEU A 670 5.51 -24.86 3.09
C LEU A 670 4.90 -25.26 1.74
N GLU A 671 5.56 -26.13 0.96
CA GLU A 671 5.03 -26.59 -0.32
C GLU A 671 3.72 -27.37 -0.15
N GLU A 672 3.66 -28.26 0.84
CA GLU A 672 2.45 -28.99 1.21
C GLU A 672 1.33 -28.02 1.63
N TRP A 673 1.64 -27.03 2.48
CA TRP A 673 0.67 -26.00 2.87
C TRP A 673 0.20 -25.13 1.70
N MET A 674 1.11 -24.69 0.82
CA MET A 674 0.75 -23.87 -0.34
C MET A 674 -0.17 -24.63 -1.30
N ALA A 675 0.02 -25.94 -1.43
CA ALA A 675 -0.84 -26.81 -2.23
C ALA A 675 -2.25 -26.97 -1.64
N GLU A 676 -2.37 -26.99 -0.31
CA GLU A 676 -3.65 -27.06 0.41
C GLU A 676 -4.34 -25.69 0.57
N SER A 677 -3.56 -24.59 0.58
CA SER A 677 -4.09 -23.24 0.76
C SER A 677 -4.76 -22.71 -0.52
N SER A 678 -5.85 -21.95 -0.37
CA SER A 678 -6.49 -21.24 -1.48
C SER A 678 -5.65 -20.06 -2.02
N LEU A 679 -4.46 -19.80 -1.47
CA LEU A 679 -3.65 -18.62 -1.79
C LEU A 679 -3.11 -18.64 -3.21
N LEU A 680 -2.55 -19.77 -3.65
CA LEU A 680 -2.02 -19.92 -5.01
C LEU A 680 -3.13 -19.77 -6.04
N LYS A 681 -4.29 -20.39 -5.80
CA LYS A 681 -5.47 -20.26 -6.68
C LYS A 681 -6.00 -18.82 -6.71
N ARG A 682 -6.08 -18.15 -5.56
CA ARG A 682 -6.44 -16.73 -5.47
C ARG A 682 -5.48 -15.83 -6.23
N THR A 683 -4.17 -16.07 -6.09
CA THR A 683 -3.12 -15.31 -6.78
C THR A 683 -3.15 -15.57 -8.28
N PHE A 684 -3.31 -16.84 -8.68
CA PHE A 684 -3.49 -17.24 -10.07
C PHE A 684 -4.69 -16.54 -10.70
N ARG A 685 -5.81 -16.45 -10.00
CA ARG A 685 -6.99 -15.72 -10.48
C ARG A 685 -6.65 -14.26 -10.80
N ASN A 686 -5.88 -13.58 -9.96
CA ASN A 686 -5.45 -12.20 -10.21
C ASN A 686 -4.56 -12.12 -11.46
N VAL A 687 -3.55 -12.99 -11.56
CA VAL A 687 -2.65 -13.11 -12.71
C VAL A 687 -3.41 -13.40 -14.01
N ALA A 688 -4.36 -14.32 -13.98
CA ALA A 688 -5.18 -14.71 -15.13
C ALA A 688 -6.11 -13.57 -15.58
N VAL A 689 -6.64 -12.77 -14.65
CA VAL A 689 -7.43 -11.57 -14.97
C VAL A 689 -6.54 -10.51 -15.62
N ILE A 690 -5.36 -10.23 -15.05
CA ILE A 690 -4.42 -9.23 -15.58
C ILE A 690 -3.92 -9.63 -16.96
N ALA A 691 -3.56 -10.90 -17.17
CA ALA A 691 -3.11 -11.43 -18.46
C ALA A 691 -4.23 -11.52 -19.53
N GLY A 692 -5.47 -11.16 -19.17
CA GLY A 692 -6.62 -11.21 -20.06
C GLY A 692 -7.06 -12.63 -20.43
N LEU A 693 -6.70 -13.63 -19.62
CA LEU A 693 -7.22 -14.99 -19.76
C LEU A 693 -8.65 -15.10 -19.24
N ILE A 694 -8.98 -14.32 -18.20
CA ILE A 694 -10.29 -14.26 -17.59
C ILE A 694 -10.84 -12.84 -17.70
N GLU A 695 -11.89 -12.68 -18.49
CA GLU A 695 -12.60 -11.40 -18.65
C GLU A 695 -13.53 -11.16 -17.44
N ARG A 696 -13.50 -9.93 -16.89
CA ARG A 696 -14.40 -9.50 -15.81
C ARG A 696 -15.70 -8.91 -16.35
N ARG A 697 -15.60 -8.15 -17.44
CA ARG A 697 -16.72 -7.44 -18.07
C ARG A 697 -16.96 -7.97 -19.48
N HIS A 698 -18.21 -8.31 -19.78
CA HIS A 698 -18.67 -8.63 -21.13
C HIS A 698 -19.73 -7.61 -21.60
N PRO A 699 -19.93 -7.43 -22.92
CA PRO A 699 -20.99 -6.57 -23.43
C PRO A 699 -22.37 -7.10 -23.04
N GLY A 700 -23.16 -6.30 -22.31
CA GLY A 700 -24.55 -6.63 -21.94
C GLY A 700 -24.73 -7.66 -20.82
N GLN A 701 -23.65 -8.28 -20.32
CA GLN A 701 -23.68 -9.23 -19.21
C GLN A 701 -22.41 -9.09 -18.36
N GLU A 702 -22.55 -9.07 -17.03
CA GLU A 702 -21.42 -9.28 -16.13
C GLU A 702 -21.45 -10.74 -15.68
N LYS A 703 -20.34 -11.47 -15.87
CA LYS A 703 -20.24 -12.84 -15.32
C LYS A 703 -20.38 -12.77 -13.81
N THR A 704 -21.13 -13.71 -13.25
CA THR A 704 -21.22 -13.81 -11.79
C THR A 704 -19.85 -14.19 -11.24
N ARG A 705 -19.48 -13.62 -10.10
CA ARG A 705 -18.14 -13.80 -9.50
C ARG A 705 -17.83 -15.29 -9.18
N LYS A 706 -18.86 -16.10 -8.92
CA LYS A 706 -18.75 -17.57 -8.78
C LYS A 706 -18.28 -18.24 -10.06
N GLN A 707 -18.80 -17.83 -11.23
CA GLN A 707 -18.34 -18.33 -12.53
C GLN A 707 -16.90 -17.93 -12.83
N VAL A 708 -16.47 -16.73 -12.42
CA VAL A 708 -15.07 -16.27 -12.58
C VAL A 708 -14.11 -17.12 -11.74
N THR A 709 -14.45 -17.40 -10.49
CA THR A 709 -13.60 -18.19 -9.58
C THR A 709 -13.51 -19.66 -10.01
N PHE A 710 -14.65 -20.29 -10.32
CA PHE A 710 -14.67 -21.68 -10.79
C PHE A 710 -13.83 -21.89 -12.05
N ASN A 711 -13.90 -20.96 -13.02
CA ASN A 711 -13.07 -21.05 -14.23
C ASN A 711 -11.58 -20.86 -13.94
N ALA A 712 -11.21 -19.97 -13.02
CA ALA A 712 -9.81 -19.75 -12.63
C ALA A 712 -9.20 -21.01 -12.02
N ASP A 713 -9.91 -21.65 -11.09
CA ASP A 713 -9.41 -22.84 -10.38
C ASP A 713 -9.25 -24.03 -11.34
N LEU A 714 -10.21 -24.24 -12.24
CA LEU A 714 -10.12 -25.29 -13.26
C LEU A 714 -8.91 -25.07 -14.19
N ILE A 715 -8.70 -23.84 -14.67
CA ILE A 715 -7.56 -23.55 -15.55
C ILE A 715 -6.24 -23.72 -14.78
N TYR A 716 -6.18 -23.27 -13.52
CA TYR A 716 -5.01 -23.49 -12.68
C TYR A 716 -4.68 -24.98 -12.55
N ASP A 717 -5.66 -25.80 -12.23
CA ASP A 717 -5.48 -27.24 -12.03
C ASP A 717 -5.06 -27.94 -13.35
N VAL A 718 -5.60 -27.52 -14.49
CA VAL A 718 -5.19 -28.03 -15.82
C VAL A 718 -3.75 -27.63 -16.15
N LEU A 719 -3.40 -26.34 -16.03
CA LEU A 719 -2.03 -25.88 -16.32
C LEU A 719 -1.02 -26.55 -15.39
N ARG A 720 -1.33 -26.68 -14.09
CA ARG A 720 -0.43 -27.33 -13.14
C ARG A 720 -0.15 -28.79 -13.51
N ARG A 721 -1.14 -29.51 -14.03
CA ARG A 721 -1.01 -30.93 -14.41
C ARG A 721 -0.31 -31.13 -15.75
N HIS A 722 -0.60 -30.28 -16.73
CA HIS A 722 -0.18 -30.51 -18.13
C HIS A 722 0.97 -29.61 -18.59
N GLU A 723 1.17 -28.45 -17.96
CA GLU A 723 2.20 -27.47 -18.33
C GLU A 723 2.73 -26.73 -17.07
N PRO A 724 3.45 -27.42 -16.16
CA PRO A 724 3.85 -26.87 -14.85
C PRO A 724 4.79 -25.66 -14.94
N ASP A 725 5.45 -25.49 -16.08
CA ASP A 725 6.32 -24.35 -16.41
C ASP A 725 5.60 -23.22 -17.16
N HIS A 726 4.27 -23.31 -17.31
CA HIS A 726 3.47 -22.29 -18.00
C HIS A 726 3.70 -20.90 -17.38
N LEU A 727 3.79 -19.87 -18.23
CA LEU A 727 4.16 -18.51 -17.81
C LEU A 727 3.25 -17.95 -16.71
N LEU A 728 1.95 -18.25 -16.73
CA LEU A 728 1.02 -17.78 -15.70
C LEU A 728 1.24 -18.47 -14.35
N LEU A 729 1.72 -19.71 -14.33
CA LEU A 729 2.11 -20.38 -13.09
C LEU A 729 3.41 -19.77 -12.56
N ARG A 730 4.38 -19.50 -13.44
CA ARG A 730 5.62 -18.78 -13.08
C ARG A 730 5.32 -17.37 -12.54
N ALA A 731 4.44 -16.62 -13.21
CA ALA A 731 3.95 -15.33 -12.75
C ALA A 731 3.20 -15.44 -11.42
N THR A 732 2.37 -16.47 -11.25
CA THR A 732 1.66 -16.75 -9.99
C THR A 732 2.62 -17.05 -8.86
N ARG A 733 3.66 -17.87 -9.07
CA ARG A 733 4.67 -18.14 -8.05
C ARG A 733 5.44 -16.87 -7.67
N ARG A 734 5.81 -16.04 -8.65
CA ARG A 734 6.46 -14.72 -8.40
C ARG A 734 5.55 -13.76 -7.65
N ASP A 735 4.28 -13.65 -8.05
CA ASP A 735 3.28 -12.81 -7.38
C ASP A 735 2.92 -13.32 -6.00
N ALA A 736 2.81 -14.64 -5.85
CA ALA A 736 2.56 -15.29 -4.58
C ALA A 736 3.75 -14.99 -3.69
N ALA A 737 5.00 -15.15 -4.15
CA ALA A 737 6.20 -14.75 -3.41
C ALA A 737 6.18 -13.27 -2.99
N ARG A 738 5.62 -12.35 -3.80
CA ARG A 738 5.42 -10.93 -3.43
C ARG A 738 4.32 -10.74 -2.37
N GLY A 739 3.18 -11.40 -2.54
CA GLY A 739 2.09 -11.44 -1.56
C GLY A 739 2.42 -12.26 -0.31
N LEU A 740 3.49 -13.05 -0.38
CA LEU A 740 4.16 -13.83 0.65
C LEU A 740 5.50 -13.15 0.98
N THR A 741 5.56 -11.83 0.92
CA THR A 741 6.66 -11.05 1.52
C THR A 741 6.93 -11.52 2.95
N ASP A 742 5.88 -11.96 3.62
CA ASP A 742 5.86 -12.66 4.89
C ASP A 742 6.70 -13.95 4.93
N ILE A 743 6.76 -14.75 3.85
CA ILE A 743 7.63 -15.93 3.75
C ILE A 743 9.09 -15.53 3.52
N GLY A 744 9.36 -14.54 2.66
CA GLY A 744 10.71 -14.01 2.50
C GLY A 744 11.28 -13.51 3.83
N ARG A 745 10.46 -12.76 4.57
CA ARG A 745 10.75 -12.31 5.94
C ARG A 745 10.91 -13.44 6.92
N LEU A 746 10.09 -14.48 6.80
CA LEU A 746 10.23 -15.68 7.60
C LEU A 746 11.57 -16.39 7.31
N GLY A 747 11.98 -16.47 6.05
CA GLY A 747 13.31 -16.96 5.66
C GLY A 747 14.43 -16.13 6.29
N GLU A 748 14.35 -14.80 6.23
CA GLU A 748 15.29 -13.90 6.90
C GLU A 748 15.32 -14.12 8.43
N LEU A 749 14.16 -14.31 9.06
CA LEU A 749 14.03 -14.63 10.50
C LEU A 749 14.71 -15.96 10.83
N LEU A 750 14.41 -17.03 10.10
CA LEU A 750 14.96 -18.36 10.36
C LEU A 750 16.48 -18.38 10.10
N ALA A 751 16.94 -17.72 9.04
CA ALA A 751 18.37 -17.53 8.77
C ALA A 751 19.05 -16.70 9.88
N ARG A 752 18.39 -15.66 10.40
CA ARG A 752 18.89 -14.88 11.56
C ARG A 752 18.95 -15.75 12.81
N ALA A 753 17.95 -16.59 13.04
CA ALA A 753 17.84 -17.48 14.21
C ALA A 753 18.79 -18.67 14.15
N ARG A 754 19.20 -19.11 12.96
CA ARG A 754 20.04 -20.31 12.76
C ARG A 754 21.31 -20.27 13.62
N GLY A 755 21.43 -21.26 14.50
CA GLY A 755 22.55 -21.38 15.45
C GLY A 755 22.57 -20.31 16.57
N ARG A 756 21.57 -19.41 16.62
CA ARG A 756 21.51 -18.23 17.49
C ARG A 756 20.15 -18.09 18.21
N ILE A 757 19.52 -19.22 18.55
CA ILE A 757 18.31 -19.23 19.39
C ILE A 757 18.74 -19.14 20.86
N ASP A 758 18.33 -18.07 21.54
CA ASP A 758 18.46 -17.89 23.00
C ASP A 758 17.19 -18.44 23.65
N TRP A 759 17.26 -19.67 24.16
CA TRP A 759 16.11 -20.34 24.77
C TRP A 759 16.10 -20.14 26.28
N ARG A 760 14.99 -19.61 26.81
CA ARG A 760 14.74 -19.46 28.24
C ARG A 760 13.54 -20.30 28.67
N ARG A 761 13.78 -21.31 29.51
CA ARG A 761 12.73 -22.03 30.22
C ARG A 761 12.44 -21.28 31.51
N LEU A 762 11.23 -20.76 31.64
CA LEU A 762 10.78 -19.97 32.77
C LEU A 762 9.69 -20.74 33.53
N ASP A 763 9.61 -20.52 34.84
CA ASP A 763 8.58 -21.16 35.68
C ASP A 763 7.22 -20.46 35.56
N ARG A 764 7.21 -19.23 35.03
CA ARG A 764 6.03 -18.37 34.88
C ARG A 764 6.17 -17.42 33.69
N VAL A 765 5.09 -16.74 33.36
CA VAL A 765 5.05 -15.76 32.27
C VAL A 765 6.04 -14.60 32.49
N SER A 766 6.67 -14.14 31.40
CA SER A 766 7.54 -12.97 31.39
C SER A 766 6.77 -11.67 31.05
N PRO A 767 7.27 -10.49 31.46
CA PRO A 767 6.64 -9.22 31.10
C PRO A 767 6.50 -8.98 29.59
N LEU A 768 7.46 -9.40 28.77
CA LEU A 768 7.36 -9.23 27.30
C LEU A 768 6.33 -10.17 26.65
N ALA A 769 5.97 -11.29 27.29
CA ALA A 769 4.96 -12.22 26.79
C ALA A 769 3.52 -11.74 27.03
N VAL A 770 3.29 -10.88 28.03
CA VAL A 770 1.95 -10.41 28.40
C VAL A 770 1.16 -9.83 27.22
N PRO A 771 1.72 -8.90 26.40
CA PRO A 771 0.97 -8.30 25.29
C PRO A 771 0.37 -9.30 24.31
N VAL A 772 1.11 -10.38 23.96
CA VAL A 772 0.64 -11.39 23.02
C VAL A 772 -0.37 -12.35 23.66
N LEU A 773 -0.24 -12.63 24.95
CA LEU A 773 -1.17 -13.49 25.68
C LEU A 773 -2.53 -12.82 25.91
N LEU A 774 -2.57 -11.48 26.06
CA LEU A 774 -3.81 -10.71 26.16
C LEU A 774 -4.64 -10.71 24.86
N GLU A 775 -4.07 -11.16 23.75
CA GLU A 775 -4.76 -11.32 22.46
C GLU A 775 -5.29 -12.75 22.25
N VAL A 776 -4.95 -13.70 23.13
CA VAL A 776 -5.46 -15.08 23.07
C VAL A 776 -6.96 -15.06 23.34
N GLY A 777 -7.75 -15.59 22.39
CA GLY A 777 -9.21 -15.70 22.48
C GLY A 777 -9.99 -14.52 21.88
N ARG A 778 -9.37 -13.34 21.70
CA ARG A 778 -9.96 -12.19 20.99
C ARG A 778 -10.05 -12.35 19.47
N GLU A 779 -9.35 -13.34 18.91
CA GLU A 779 -9.35 -13.63 17.48
C GLU A 779 -9.66 -15.13 17.25
N SER A 780 -10.87 -15.42 16.79
CA SER A 780 -11.26 -16.76 16.40
C SER A 780 -10.52 -17.19 15.13
N VAL A 781 -9.66 -18.19 15.28
CA VAL A 781 -8.98 -18.87 14.18
C VAL A 781 -9.79 -20.14 13.86
N TYR A 782 -10.50 -20.09 12.73
CA TYR A 782 -11.25 -21.19 12.09
C TYR A 782 -12.51 -21.76 12.76
N ASP A 783 -13.40 -22.17 11.85
CA ASP A 783 -14.74 -22.73 11.99
C ASP A 783 -14.78 -24.01 12.83
N HIS A 784 -14.97 -23.88 14.14
CA HIS A 784 -15.51 -24.94 14.99
C HIS A 784 -16.38 -24.36 16.10
N ALA A 785 -17.70 -24.43 15.89
CA ALA A 785 -18.73 -24.03 16.85
C ALA A 785 -18.65 -24.74 18.23
N ALA A 786 -17.86 -25.81 18.35
CA ALA A 786 -17.63 -26.52 19.61
C ALA A 786 -16.51 -25.90 20.48
N LEU A 787 -15.61 -25.10 19.89
CA LEU A 787 -14.48 -24.47 20.61
C LEU A 787 -14.89 -23.14 21.26
N ASP A 788 -15.85 -22.43 20.67
CA ASP A 788 -16.38 -21.16 21.20
C ASP A 788 -17.07 -21.32 22.56
N GLN A 789 -17.65 -22.48 22.85
CA GLN A 789 -18.29 -22.73 24.15
C GLN A 789 -17.26 -23.06 25.24
N LEU A 790 -16.14 -23.70 24.86
CA LEU A 790 -15.05 -24.07 25.77
C LEU A 790 -14.06 -22.91 26.00
N LEU A 791 -13.96 -21.97 25.06
CA LEU A 791 -13.18 -20.73 25.18
C LEU A 791 -13.93 -19.65 25.98
N ARG A 792 -15.26 -19.58 25.89
CA ARG A 792 -16.08 -18.70 26.75
C ARG A 792 -16.05 -19.08 28.22
N GLU A 793 -15.76 -20.32 28.56
CA GLU A 793 -15.56 -20.76 29.95
C GLU A 793 -14.16 -20.41 30.50
N VAL A 794 -13.22 -19.94 29.65
CA VAL A 794 -11.84 -19.61 30.02
C VAL A 794 -11.52 -18.10 29.91
N GLU A 795 -12.41 -17.30 29.32
CA GLU A 795 -12.23 -15.85 29.16
C GLU A 795 -13.01 -15.05 30.22
N VAL A 796 -12.42 -14.87 31.40
CA VAL A 796 -12.14 -13.61 32.16
C VAL A 796 -11.32 -14.05 33.40
N GLU A 797 -10.26 -14.85 33.22
CA GLU A 797 -9.24 -14.96 34.26
C GLU A 797 -8.29 -13.76 34.10
N ASP A 798 -8.71 -12.67 34.74
CA ASP A 798 -8.06 -11.39 35.05
C ASP A 798 -6.79 -11.04 34.23
N ALA A 799 -6.93 -10.16 33.23
CA ALA A 799 -5.79 -9.50 32.58
C ALA A 799 -4.85 -8.88 33.63
N ASP A 800 -5.41 -8.36 34.73
CA ASP A 800 -4.68 -7.82 35.87
C ASP A 800 -3.92 -8.90 36.64
N ALA A 801 -4.44 -10.13 36.76
CA ALA A 801 -3.74 -11.26 37.36
C ALA A 801 -2.59 -11.74 36.47
N LEU A 802 -2.78 -11.80 35.15
CA LEU A 802 -1.69 -12.10 34.21
C LEU A 802 -0.57 -11.05 34.31
N ILE A 803 -0.94 -9.77 34.36
CA ILE A 803 0.00 -8.66 34.52
C ILE A 803 0.71 -8.75 35.88
N ALA A 804 -0.03 -9.00 36.96
CA ALA A 804 0.52 -9.11 38.31
C ALA A 804 1.51 -10.28 38.41
N GLU A 805 1.17 -11.45 37.87
CA GLU A 805 2.06 -12.61 37.81
C GLU A 805 3.35 -12.30 37.04
N ALA A 806 3.21 -11.65 35.88
CA ALA A 806 4.35 -11.26 35.05
C ALA A 806 5.24 -10.22 35.75
N MET A 807 4.67 -9.32 36.55
CA MET A 807 5.40 -8.24 37.23
C MET A 807 5.85 -8.58 38.66
N ALA A 808 5.35 -9.66 39.27
CA ALA A 808 5.66 -10.03 40.65
C ALA A 808 7.16 -10.30 40.88
N GLY A 809 7.74 -9.70 41.93
CA GLY A 809 9.10 -9.97 42.41
C GLY A 809 9.18 -11.27 43.23
N ASP A 810 10.30 -11.99 43.16
CA ASP A 810 10.57 -13.16 44.01
C ASP A 810 11.32 -12.68 45.25
N GLY A 811 10.59 -12.23 46.29
CA GLY A 811 11.16 -11.86 47.59
C GLY A 811 12.30 -10.82 47.54
N ASP A 812 13.12 -10.79 48.61
CA ASP A 812 14.12 -9.76 49.01
C ASP A 812 15.10 -9.22 47.94
N GLN A 813 15.10 -9.74 46.70
CA GLN A 813 15.93 -9.22 45.61
C GLN A 813 15.34 -8.01 44.88
N ALA A 814 14.06 -7.66 45.10
CA ALA A 814 13.42 -6.50 44.46
C ALA A 814 14.06 -5.14 44.85
N LEU A 815 14.73 -5.08 46.02
CA LEU A 815 15.39 -3.87 46.54
C LEU A 815 16.77 -3.58 45.92
N LEU A 816 17.36 -4.54 45.18
CA LEU A 816 18.67 -4.38 44.54
C LEU A 816 18.60 -4.10 43.03
N ALA A 817 17.41 -4.19 42.43
CA ALA A 817 17.18 -4.02 40.98
C ALA A 817 16.38 -2.74 40.61
N LEU A 818 15.80 -2.05 41.60
CA LEU A 818 15.28 -0.68 41.49
C LEU A 818 16.42 0.33 41.66
#